data_AF-A0A1F3MDR1-F1
#
_entry.id   AF-A0A1F3MDR1-F1
#
_cell.length_a   1.000
_cell.length_b   1.000
_cell.length_c   1.000
_cell.angle_alpha   90.00
_cell.angle_beta   90.00
_cell.angle_gamma   90.00
#
_symmetry.space_group_name_H-M   'P 1'
#
loop_
_entity.id
_entity.type
_entity.pdbx_description
1 polymer ?
#
loop_
_entity_poly.entity_id
_entity_poly.type
_entity_poly.pdbx_seq_one_letter_code
_entity_poly.pdbx_strand_id
1 'polypeptide(L)'
;MFLGCACSKTVTIESLLQEMSDRKQLTYLPEPKFTLRQASSYNRETVAPGNRAWFANADMSYFVRVENKKNRREFVLFDQEGPGAVVRWWMTFWRAEKGIIRVYLDNDSIPEIEGPPFDVISGQLLAPAPFSQSVPEAAPLNERGHNLYLPIPFSDHIKITYECDSLREQDKHYYPDVFYNICYREYEKGTKVKTFSLRGLQEAKPELDRARELLLSDLSGGRIEKSFDQTVLPGDSLVLIINDPGSAISFLSLKIDSRNPEQALRSTVLSVEFDGEQTVWVPVGEFFGTGYIMFPHKTWVNQTSTEGAMKASWIMPYREQCRLSYINFGKDTIRLTGETGLSEYTWKTGSMYFGTSWHEYHHIKTRNEQNWFFDINFVNIKGKGCYIGDQVTLFNMAETWWGEGDEKIFVDGEKFPSSIGTGSEDYYGYAFGHPEPFSHPFISEPTGAGNFVPGMTVNMRHRSLDAIPFGSSISSNIELWHWASTCINYAMTACFYVQFPFEINIKPDIEGVQRRVATAKENFYEEDSLCFSIETYARKGTVKVAIAQIFCLDGDRSGNIVRIENAIIEAIEKGAEIVAFPESSILGWVNPDAHTRAFSIPGPDSEHLCALAKKYKVFISIGLDEKEGDKLFDSAILIDDEGSILLKHRKINTLDELMSPPYTKGEKIEAINTRLGRIGVMICADSFQEDLLIRMKAQRPDWVIIPYGWAANETDWPVHGKELLRVVQHVAGALNCPVIGTDLVGEISHGPWRGMVYGGQSVAVDRHAKVLATGQDRDKDIVVFEVTY
;
A
#
# COMPACT_ATOMS: atom_id res chain seq x y z
N MET A 1 29.72 -37.40 -34.19
CA MET A 1 28.32 -37.83 -34.01
C MET A 1 28.27 -38.75 -32.80
N PHE A 2 28.20 -38.18 -31.60
CA PHE A 2 27.85 -38.89 -30.37
C PHE A 2 26.59 -38.19 -29.86
N LEU A 3 25.43 -38.73 -30.22
CA LEU A 3 24.15 -38.40 -29.61
C LEU A 3 24.17 -38.97 -28.18
N GLY A 4 24.67 -38.19 -27.24
CA GLY A 4 24.40 -38.41 -25.83
C GLY A 4 22.94 -38.07 -25.59
N CYS A 5 22.10 -39.09 -25.41
CA CYS A 5 20.72 -38.93 -24.97
C CYS A 5 20.77 -38.28 -23.58
N ALA A 6 20.57 -36.97 -23.49
CA ALA A 6 20.40 -36.27 -22.22
C ALA A 6 19.15 -36.85 -21.56
N CYS A 7 19.34 -37.67 -20.53
CA CYS A 7 18.24 -38.17 -19.72
C CYS A 7 17.66 -36.93 -19.00
N SER A 8 16.53 -36.39 -19.49
CA SER A 8 15.92 -35.20 -18.89
C SER A 8 15.66 -35.48 -17.41
N LYS A 9 16.27 -34.70 -16.51
CA LYS A 9 16.01 -34.81 -15.07
C LYS A 9 14.52 -34.59 -14.83
N THR A 10 13.87 -35.51 -14.11
CA THR A 10 12.48 -35.35 -13.68
C THR A 10 12.43 -34.29 -12.58
N VAL A 11 11.53 -33.31 -12.72
CA VAL A 11 11.23 -32.34 -11.66
C VAL A 11 10.39 -33.02 -10.59
N THR A 12 10.83 -32.98 -9.34
CA THR A 12 10.11 -33.52 -8.18
C THR A 12 10.12 -32.50 -7.04
N ILE A 13 9.34 -32.74 -5.99
CA ILE A 13 9.39 -31.91 -4.79
C ILE A 13 10.81 -31.89 -4.17
N GLU A 14 11.50 -33.03 -4.14
CA GLU A 14 12.87 -33.14 -3.64
C GLU A 14 13.84 -32.32 -4.49
N SER A 15 13.76 -32.41 -5.83
CA SER A 15 14.65 -31.62 -6.69
C SER A 15 14.41 -30.11 -6.54
N LEU A 16 13.17 -29.69 -6.33
CA LEU A 16 12.82 -28.29 -6.10
C LEU A 16 13.28 -27.80 -4.72
N LEU A 17 13.17 -28.61 -3.66
CA LEU A 17 13.72 -28.29 -2.34
C LEU A 17 15.25 -28.19 -2.35
N GLN A 18 15.91 -29.04 -3.14
CA GLN A 18 17.35 -28.96 -3.38
C GLN A 18 17.75 -27.67 -4.08
N GLU A 19 17.03 -27.31 -5.15
CA GLU A 19 17.24 -26.07 -5.88
C GLU A 19 16.99 -24.84 -4.99
N MET A 20 15.90 -24.84 -4.23
CA MET A 20 15.51 -23.72 -3.36
C MET A 20 16.61 -23.34 -2.35
N SER A 21 17.32 -24.36 -1.85
CA SER A 21 18.33 -24.25 -0.79
C SER A 21 19.77 -24.23 -1.32
N ASP A 22 19.97 -24.10 -2.63
CA ASP A 22 21.30 -24.00 -3.26
C ASP A 22 21.44 -22.68 -4.04
N ARG A 23 22.11 -21.70 -3.42
CA ARG A 23 22.37 -20.38 -4.03
C ARG A 23 23.14 -20.48 -5.36
N LYS A 24 23.91 -21.56 -5.59
CA LYS A 24 24.67 -21.72 -6.85
C LYS A 24 23.75 -22.01 -8.03
N GLN A 25 22.56 -22.60 -7.84
CA GLN A 25 21.65 -22.89 -8.95
C GLN A 25 21.21 -21.62 -9.67
N LEU A 26 20.99 -20.52 -8.92
CA LEU A 26 20.60 -19.22 -9.48
C LEU A 26 21.66 -18.62 -10.42
N THR A 27 22.92 -19.05 -10.31
CA THR A 27 24.02 -18.59 -11.17
C THR A 27 24.04 -19.23 -12.56
N TYR A 28 23.16 -20.22 -12.79
CA TYR A 28 23.06 -20.92 -14.06
C TYR A 28 21.68 -20.68 -14.70
N LEU A 29 21.63 -20.63 -16.02
CA LEU A 29 20.35 -20.70 -16.73
C LEU A 29 19.61 -21.98 -16.30
N PRO A 30 18.29 -21.90 -16.06
CA PRO A 30 17.54 -23.00 -15.48
C PRO A 30 17.47 -24.21 -16.42
N GLU A 31 17.58 -25.39 -15.84
CA GLU A 31 17.44 -26.67 -16.53
C GLU A 31 16.62 -27.65 -15.65
N PRO A 32 15.39 -28.06 -16.06
CA PRO A 32 14.73 -27.71 -17.33
C PRO A 32 14.37 -26.23 -17.41
N LYS A 33 14.20 -25.73 -18.65
CA LYS A 33 13.74 -24.36 -18.88
C LYS A 33 12.31 -24.19 -18.41
N PHE A 34 12.01 -23.02 -17.87
CA PHE A 34 10.67 -22.60 -17.50
C PHE A 34 10.48 -21.11 -17.75
N THR A 35 9.22 -20.71 -17.84
CA THR A 35 8.79 -19.30 -17.70
C THR A 35 8.14 -19.15 -16.34
N LEU A 36 8.45 -18.07 -15.61
CA LEU A 36 7.75 -17.74 -14.38
C LEU A 36 6.54 -16.86 -14.71
N ARG A 37 5.39 -17.17 -14.11
CA ARG A 37 4.16 -16.37 -14.23
C ARG A 37 3.51 -16.18 -12.86
N GLN A 38 2.62 -15.20 -12.76
CA GLN A 38 1.79 -14.95 -11.58
C GLN A 38 0.31 -14.95 -11.96
N ALA A 39 -0.50 -15.65 -11.18
CA ALA A 39 -1.94 -15.49 -11.16
C ALA A 39 -2.33 -14.73 -9.89
N SER A 40 -3.11 -13.66 -10.01
CA SER A 40 -3.51 -12.83 -8.88
C SER A 40 -4.94 -12.34 -8.96
N SER A 41 -5.41 -11.76 -7.85
CA SER A 41 -6.69 -11.05 -7.75
C SER A 41 -6.69 -9.67 -8.42
N TYR A 42 -5.63 -9.27 -9.14
CA TYR A 42 -5.53 -7.96 -9.81
C TYR A 42 -6.83 -7.51 -10.49
N ASN A 43 -7.10 -6.21 -10.48
CA ASN A 43 -8.31 -5.67 -11.08
C ASN A 43 -8.34 -5.93 -12.60
N ARG A 44 -9.38 -6.62 -13.10
CA ARG A 44 -9.48 -7.00 -14.52
C ARG A 44 -9.75 -5.82 -15.47
N GLU A 45 -9.99 -4.61 -14.96
CA GLU A 45 -9.99 -3.37 -15.76
C GLU A 45 -8.57 -2.96 -16.19
N THR A 46 -7.53 -3.48 -15.52
CA THR A 46 -6.12 -3.30 -15.89
C THR A 46 -5.80 -4.07 -17.17
N VAL A 47 -5.88 -3.38 -18.32
CA VAL A 47 -5.77 -4.01 -19.65
C VAL A 47 -4.56 -3.57 -20.47
N ALA A 48 -4.21 -2.28 -20.47
CA ALA A 48 -3.14 -1.76 -21.31
C ALA A 48 -2.54 -0.45 -20.75
N PRO A 49 -1.22 -0.24 -20.91
CA PRO A 49 -0.56 1.01 -20.54
C PRO A 49 -1.18 2.23 -21.22
N GLY A 50 -1.22 3.36 -20.50
CA GLY A 50 -1.69 4.65 -21.02
C GLY A 50 -3.20 4.91 -20.89
N ASN A 51 -3.99 3.93 -20.43
CA ASN A 51 -5.37 4.12 -19.99
C ASN A 51 -5.40 4.38 -18.47
N ARG A 52 -6.33 5.20 -17.96
CA ARG A 52 -6.53 5.38 -16.51
C ARG A 52 -6.82 4.07 -15.79
N ALA A 53 -7.53 3.15 -16.45
CA ALA A 53 -7.82 1.81 -15.92
C ALA A 53 -6.57 0.92 -15.75
N TRP A 54 -5.41 1.33 -16.27
CA TRP A 54 -4.13 0.64 -16.03
C TRP A 54 -3.73 0.62 -14.55
N PHE A 55 -4.23 1.60 -13.78
CA PHE A 55 -3.98 1.80 -12.35
C PHE A 55 -5.24 1.51 -11.52
N ALA A 56 -6.08 0.56 -11.98
CA ALA A 56 -7.28 0.17 -11.26
C ALA A 56 -6.90 -0.67 -10.04
N ASN A 57 -7.21 -0.17 -8.85
CA ASN A 57 -6.68 -0.71 -7.58
C ASN A 57 -7.71 -1.47 -6.72
N ALA A 58 -8.93 -1.69 -7.22
CA ALA A 58 -9.84 -2.63 -6.56
C ALA A 58 -9.44 -4.04 -7.01
N ASP A 59 -8.37 -4.59 -6.46
CA ASP A 59 -7.65 -5.81 -6.88
C ASP A 59 -7.87 -7.00 -5.93
N MET A 60 -9.01 -6.98 -5.25
CA MET A 60 -9.52 -8.02 -4.39
C MET A 60 -10.59 -8.86 -5.08
N SER A 61 -10.75 -10.11 -4.65
CA SER A 61 -11.90 -10.97 -4.95
C SER A 61 -12.20 -11.18 -6.45
N TYR A 62 -11.25 -10.93 -7.33
CA TYR A 62 -11.31 -11.39 -8.72
C TYR A 62 -10.91 -12.85 -8.79
N PHE A 63 -11.82 -13.69 -9.26
CA PHE A 63 -11.62 -15.12 -9.46
C PHE A 63 -11.58 -15.43 -10.96
N VAL A 64 -10.92 -16.53 -11.34
CA VAL A 64 -10.95 -17.02 -12.73
C VAL A 64 -12.39 -17.32 -13.14
N ARG A 65 -13.15 -17.97 -12.25
CA ARG A 65 -14.58 -18.29 -12.40
C ARG A 65 -15.14 -18.82 -11.07
N VAL A 66 -16.46 -19.01 -11.04
CA VAL A 66 -17.18 -19.67 -9.94
C VAL A 66 -17.75 -21.01 -10.41
N GLU A 67 -17.47 -22.09 -9.69
CA GLU A 67 -17.99 -23.42 -9.93
C GLU A 67 -19.03 -23.81 -8.87
N ASN A 68 -20.26 -24.08 -9.30
CA ASN A 68 -21.32 -24.58 -8.42
C ASN A 68 -21.34 -26.11 -8.46
N LYS A 69 -20.81 -26.75 -7.43
CA LYS A 69 -20.90 -28.21 -7.23
C LYS A 69 -22.15 -28.53 -6.41
N LYS A 70 -22.62 -29.78 -6.44
CA LYS A 70 -23.91 -30.19 -5.83
C LYS A 70 -24.12 -29.71 -4.39
N ASN A 71 -23.06 -29.61 -3.59
CA ASN A 71 -23.13 -29.26 -2.16
C ASN A 71 -22.26 -28.06 -1.76
N ARG A 72 -21.56 -27.41 -2.69
CA ARG A 72 -20.63 -26.32 -2.38
C ARG A 72 -20.34 -25.43 -3.58
N ARG A 73 -19.95 -24.19 -3.30
CA ARG A 73 -19.55 -23.19 -4.29
C ARG A 73 -18.06 -22.92 -4.17
N GLU A 74 -17.32 -23.15 -5.25
CA GLU A 74 -15.88 -23.00 -5.32
C GLU A 74 -15.51 -21.81 -6.22
N PHE A 75 -14.77 -20.86 -5.67
CA PHE A 75 -14.16 -19.74 -6.38
C PHE A 75 -12.79 -20.19 -6.89
N VAL A 76 -12.60 -20.25 -8.22
CA VAL A 76 -11.35 -20.71 -8.83
C VAL A 76 -10.34 -19.57 -8.79
N LEU A 77 -9.27 -19.73 -8.00
CA LEU A 77 -8.18 -18.76 -7.88
C LEU A 77 -7.17 -18.93 -9.02
N PHE A 78 -6.87 -20.18 -9.35
CA PHE A 78 -5.86 -20.55 -10.33
C PHE A 78 -6.22 -21.86 -11.02
N ASP A 79 -5.95 -21.95 -12.32
CA ASP A 79 -6.26 -23.09 -13.15
C ASP A 79 -5.31 -23.12 -14.34
N GLN A 80 -4.43 -24.13 -14.39
CA GLN A 80 -3.34 -24.18 -15.35
C GLN A 80 -3.10 -25.60 -15.85
N GLU A 81 -2.98 -25.72 -17.17
CA GLU A 81 -2.63 -26.94 -17.89
C GLU A 81 -1.12 -27.04 -18.14
N GLY A 82 -0.64 -28.26 -18.35
CA GLY A 82 0.74 -28.59 -18.67
C GLY A 82 1.63 -28.82 -17.44
N PRO A 83 2.89 -29.25 -17.68
CA PRO A 83 3.84 -29.49 -16.60
C PRO A 83 4.26 -28.18 -15.94
N GLY A 84 4.17 -28.11 -14.62
CA GLY A 84 4.49 -26.89 -13.87
C GLY A 84 4.79 -27.12 -12.40
N ALA A 85 5.03 -26.03 -11.69
CA ALA A 85 5.10 -26.02 -10.23
C ALA A 85 4.65 -24.67 -9.67
N VAL A 86 3.74 -24.67 -8.70
CA VAL A 86 3.53 -23.48 -7.85
C VAL A 86 4.75 -23.36 -6.93
N VAL A 87 5.36 -22.18 -6.88
CA VAL A 87 6.66 -21.97 -6.20
C VAL A 87 6.62 -20.84 -5.16
N ARG A 88 5.60 -19.99 -5.22
CA ARG A 88 5.26 -19.04 -4.15
C ARG A 88 3.76 -18.79 -4.20
N TRP A 89 3.13 -18.75 -3.03
CA TRP A 89 1.72 -18.40 -2.90
C TRP A 89 1.56 -17.48 -1.70
N TRP A 90 1.08 -16.27 -1.95
CA TRP A 90 0.74 -15.29 -0.93
C TRP A 90 -0.78 -15.04 -0.92
N MET A 91 -1.37 -14.83 0.25
CA MET A 91 -2.76 -14.40 0.44
C MET A 91 -2.95 -13.49 1.65
N THR A 92 -3.96 -12.63 1.60
CA THR A 92 -4.56 -12.01 2.79
C THR A 92 -6.07 -11.84 2.63
N PHE A 93 -6.76 -11.51 3.71
CA PHE A 93 -8.23 -11.49 3.75
C PHE A 93 -8.74 -10.30 4.57
N TRP A 94 -9.84 -9.70 4.11
CA TRP A 94 -10.64 -8.82 4.94
C TRP A 94 -12.02 -9.44 5.17
N ARG A 95 -12.25 -10.04 6.34
CA ARG A 95 -13.51 -10.69 6.74
C ARG A 95 -13.92 -11.91 5.88
N ALA A 96 -12.99 -12.43 5.10
CA ALA A 96 -13.17 -13.60 4.24
C ALA A 96 -12.17 -14.71 4.59
N GLU A 97 -11.65 -14.79 5.81
CA GLU A 97 -10.64 -15.77 6.22
C GLU A 97 -11.23 -17.15 6.55
N LYS A 98 -12.54 -17.22 6.84
CA LYS A 98 -13.26 -18.45 7.20
C LYS A 98 -13.74 -19.18 5.95
N GLY A 99 -12.85 -19.95 5.34
CA GLY A 99 -13.19 -20.78 4.19
C GLY A 99 -12.32 -22.03 4.09
N ILE A 100 -12.36 -22.68 2.92
CA ILE A 100 -11.61 -23.90 2.62
C ILE A 100 -10.89 -23.74 1.28
N ILE A 101 -9.58 -23.89 1.30
CA ILE A 101 -8.75 -24.01 0.11
C ILE A 101 -8.74 -25.46 -0.35
N ARG A 102 -8.78 -25.67 -1.68
CA ARG A 102 -8.60 -26.98 -2.30
C ARG A 102 -7.66 -26.91 -3.49
N VAL A 103 -6.73 -27.86 -3.58
CA VAL A 103 -5.81 -28.03 -4.70
C VAL A 103 -6.10 -29.37 -5.37
N TYR A 104 -6.57 -29.33 -6.62
CA TYR A 104 -6.78 -30.47 -7.49
C TYR A 104 -5.58 -30.60 -8.41
N LEU A 105 -5.12 -31.83 -8.64
CA LEU A 105 -3.93 -32.12 -9.43
C LEU A 105 -4.26 -33.14 -10.52
N ASP A 106 -3.68 -32.94 -11.71
CA ASP A 106 -3.75 -33.81 -12.87
C ASP A 106 -5.17 -34.30 -13.22
N ASN A 107 -6.12 -33.36 -13.22
CA ASN A 107 -7.53 -33.59 -13.52
C ASN A 107 -8.27 -34.53 -12.54
N ASP A 108 -7.70 -34.80 -11.35
CA ASP A 108 -8.42 -35.52 -10.31
C ASP A 108 -9.61 -34.68 -9.79
N SER A 109 -10.73 -35.35 -9.59
CA SER A 109 -11.93 -34.77 -9.00
C SER A 109 -11.84 -34.63 -7.48
N ILE A 110 -10.90 -35.33 -6.85
CA ILE A 110 -10.61 -35.28 -5.41
C ILE A 110 -9.42 -34.35 -5.20
N PRO A 111 -9.51 -33.36 -4.29
CA PRO A 111 -8.38 -32.48 -4.02
C PRO A 111 -7.30 -33.22 -3.22
N GLU A 112 -6.03 -33.05 -3.60
CA GLU A 112 -4.87 -33.60 -2.88
C GLU A 112 -4.59 -32.78 -1.60
N ILE A 113 -4.88 -31.48 -1.62
CA ILE A 113 -4.78 -30.59 -0.47
C ILE A 113 -6.15 -29.99 -0.21
N GLU A 114 -6.65 -30.11 1.02
CA GLU A 114 -7.90 -29.49 1.48
C GLU A 114 -7.74 -29.00 2.93
N GLY A 115 -8.07 -27.74 3.19
CA GLY A 115 -8.04 -27.19 4.56
C GLY A 115 -8.31 -25.69 4.65
N PRO A 116 -8.40 -25.13 5.87
CA PRO A 116 -8.52 -23.69 6.07
C PRO A 116 -7.33 -22.90 5.50
N PRO A 117 -7.54 -21.68 4.96
CA PRO A 117 -6.46 -20.89 4.36
C PRO A 117 -5.23 -20.73 5.25
N PHE A 118 -5.44 -20.38 6.53
CA PHE A 118 -4.32 -20.15 7.44
C PHE A 118 -3.54 -21.41 7.76
N ASP A 119 -4.17 -22.59 7.73
CA ASP A 119 -3.49 -23.87 7.96
C ASP A 119 -2.68 -24.30 6.72
N VAL A 120 -3.25 -24.09 5.52
CA VAL A 120 -2.65 -24.45 4.23
C VAL A 120 -1.48 -23.55 3.87
N ILE A 121 -1.64 -22.22 4.02
CA ILE A 121 -0.71 -21.23 3.45
C ILE A 121 0.39 -20.81 4.44
N SER A 122 0.04 -20.62 5.71
CA SER A 122 0.97 -20.07 6.72
C SER A 122 1.05 -20.89 8.01
N GLY A 123 0.35 -22.01 8.06
CA GLY A 123 0.25 -22.91 9.20
C GLY A 123 1.15 -24.12 8.99
N GLN A 124 0.84 -25.22 9.68
CA GLN A 124 1.66 -26.44 9.65
C GLN A 124 1.03 -27.59 8.88
N LEU A 125 -0.04 -27.36 8.10
CA LEU A 125 -0.70 -28.44 7.35
C LEU A 125 0.24 -29.09 6.34
N LEU A 126 1.03 -28.27 5.62
CA LEU A 126 1.94 -28.72 4.57
C LEU A 126 3.40 -28.74 5.03
N ALA A 127 3.90 -27.63 5.56
CA ALA A 127 5.29 -27.51 5.97
C ALA A 127 5.45 -26.54 7.14
N PRO A 128 6.54 -26.64 7.93
CA PRO A 128 6.84 -25.64 8.95
C PRO A 128 7.45 -24.37 8.33
N ALA A 129 7.56 -23.30 9.12
CA ALA A 129 8.40 -22.15 8.78
C ALA A 129 9.85 -22.59 8.46
N PRO A 130 10.51 -21.99 7.45
CA PRO A 130 10.08 -20.80 6.70
C PRO A 130 9.24 -21.11 5.45
N PHE A 131 8.88 -22.37 5.17
CA PHE A 131 8.13 -22.68 3.95
C PHE A 131 6.66 -22.26 3.99
N SER A 132 6.10 -22.14 5.19
CA SER A 132 4.71 -21.76 5.44
C SER A 132 4.71 -20.83 6.66
N GLN A 133 4.53 -19.54 6.43
CA GLN A 133 4.65 -18.52 7.47
C GLN A 133 3.87 -17.24 7.11
N SER A 134 3.27 -16.61 8.12
CA SER A 134 2.68 -15.27 8.01
C SER A 134 3.63 -14.20 8.53
N VAL A 135 3.69 -13.02 7.91
CA VAL A 135 4.52 -11.89 8.36
C VAL A 135 3.75 -10.55 8.32
N PRO A 136 4.10 -9.57 9.17
CA PRO A 136 5.02 -9.69 10.32
C PRO A 136 4.36 -10.45 11.48
N GLU A 137 5.17 -11.10 12.33
CA GLU A 137 4.64 -11.83 13.50
C GLU A 137 4.01 -10.91 14.55
N ALA A 138 4.36 -9.62 14.57
CA ALA A 138 3.81 -8.65 15.49
C ALA A 138 2.40 -8.14 15.11
N ALA A 139 2.01 -8.23 13.84
CA ALA A 139 0.70 -7.80 13.37
C ALA A 139 -0.44 -8.75 13.82
N PRO A 140 -1.70 -8.29 13.88
CA PRO A 140 -2.86 -9.17 14.05
C PRO A 140 -2.89 -10.28 12.99
N LEU A 141 -3.21 -11.52 13.36
CA LEU A 141 -3.13 -12.68 12.46
C LEU A 141 -3.90 -12.48 11.13
N ASN A 142 -5.07 -11.83 11.20
CA ASN A 142 -5.95 -11.53 10.06
C ASN A 142 -5.48 -10.36 9.19
N GLU A 143 -4.42 -9.65 9.58
CA GLU A 143 -3.85 -8.51 8.86
C GLU A 143 -2.41 -8.81 8.39
N ARG A 144 -1.99 -10.08 8.45
CA ARG A 144 -0.68 -10.52 7.96
C ARG A 144 -0.74 -10.90 6.48
N GLY A 145 0.42 -10.85 5.83
CA GLY A 145 0.64 -11.55 4.59
C GLY A 145 0.94 -13.03 4.87
N HIS A 146 0.10 -13.94 4.37
CA HIS A 146 0.27 -15.38 4.55
C HIS A 146 1.04 -15.97 3.36
N ASN A 147 2.21 -16.58 3.59
CA ASN A 147 3.11 -17.02 2.52
C ASN A 147 3.38 -18.53 2.59
N LEU A 148 3.21 -19.21 1.45
CA LEU A 148 3.65 -20.58 1.19
C LEU A 148 4.73 -20.58 0.10
N TYR A 149 5.95 -20.97 0.49
CA TYR A 149 7.09 -21.21 -0.40
C TYR A 149 7.30 -22.70 -0.70
N LEU A 150 6.57 -23.61 -0.05
CA LEU A 150 6.64 -25.04 -0.37
C LEU A 150 6.22 -25.27 -1.84
N PRO A 151 7.05 -25.91 -2.68
CA PRO A 151 6.70 -26.11 -4.07
C PRO A 151 5.65 -27.21 -4.24
N ILE A 152 4.68 -26.97 -5.13
CA ILE A 152 3.63 -27.93 -5.51
C ILE A 152 3.80 -28.23 -7.02
N PRO A 153 4.62 -29.24 -7.38
CA PRO A 153 4.78 -29.67 -8.77
C PRO A 153 3.54 -30.41 -9.30
N PHE A 154 3.24 -30.26 -10.59
CA PHE A 154 2.12 -30.92 -11.27
C PHE A 154 2.54 -31.29 -12.70
N SER A 155 2.03 -32.42 -13.21
CA SER A 155 2.49 -32.99 -14.48
C SER A 155 1.61 -32.60 -15.67
N ASP A 156 0.31 -32.60 -15.45
CA ASP A 156 -0.70 -32.36 -16.48
C ASP A 156 -1.55 -31.14 -16.17
N HIS A 157 -1.97 -30.96 -14.91
CA HIS A 157 -2.94 -29.91 -14.56
C HIS A 157 -2.91 -29.55 -13.07
N ILE A 158 -3.21 -28.30 -12.75
CA ILE A 158 -3.52 -27.87 -11.38
C ILE A 158 -4.71 -26.92 -11.37
N LYS A 159 -5.60 -27.11 -10.40
CA LYS A 159 -6.65 -26.15 -10.08
C LYS A 159 -6.68 -25.86 -8.59
N ILE A 160 -6.65 -24.58 -8.25
CA ILE A 160 -6.75 -24.09 -6.87
C ILE A 160 -8.08 -23.35 -6.72
N THR A 161 -8.85 -23.75 -5.72
CA THR A 161 -10.14 -23.15 -5.42
C THR A 161 -10.25 -22.73 -3.96
N TYR A 162 -11.10 -21.74 -3.72
CA TYR A 162 -11.47 -21.27 -2.40
C TYR A 162 -12.99 -21.40 -2.22
N GLU A 163 -13.44 -21.98 -1.12
CA GLU A 163 -14.85 -22.01 -0.72
C GLU A 163 -15.02 -21.08 0.48
N CYS A 164 -15.96 -20.14 0.39
CA CYS A 164 -16.30 -19.26 1.50
C CYS A 164 -17.77 -18.88 1.49
N ASP A 165 -18.44 -19.17 2.61
CA ASP A 165 -19.84 -18.87 2.82
C ASP A 165 -20.11 -17.41 3.17
N SER A 166 -19.09 -16.58 3.44
CA SER A 166 -19.29 -15.14 3.62
C SER A 166 -19.29 -14.37 2.30
N LEU A 167 -18.64 -14.90 1.24
CA LEU A 167 -18.57 -14.24 -0.06
C LEU A 167 -19.96 -14.07 -0.70
N ARG A 168 -20.32 -12.86 -1.08
CA ARG A 168 -21.58 -12.49 -1.74
C ARG A 168 -21.26 -11.72 -3.00
N GLU A 169 -22.02 -11.99 -4.05
CA GLU A 169 -21.96 -11.20 -5.28
C GLU A 169 -22.78 -9.94 -5.08
N GLN A 170 -22.18 -8.79 -5.36
CA GLN A 170 -22.81 -7.48 -5.42
C GLN A 170 -22.25 -6.74 -6.62
N ASP A 171 -23.13 -6.25 -7.51
CA ASP A 171 -22.74 -5.50 -8.71
C ASP A 171 -21.68 -6.21 -9.59
N LYS A 172 -21.80 -7.54 -9.73
CA LYS A 172 -20.87 -8.42 -10.46
C LYS A 172 -19.45 -8.53 -9.85
N HIS A 173 -19.29 -8.12 -8.61
CA HIS A 173 -18.07 -8.26 -7.82
C HIS A 173 -18.35 -9.04 -6.53
N TYR A 174 -17.33 -9.63 -5.91
CA TYR A 174 -17.50 -10.44 -4.70
C TYR A 174 -16.90 -9.77 -3.47
N TYR A 175 -17.65 -9.76 -2.38
CA TYR A 175 -17.23 -9.25 -1.07
C TYR A 175 -17.58 -10.26 0.03
N PRO A 176 -16.86 -10.33 1.17
CA PRO A 176 -15.69 -9.52 1.57
C PRO A 176 -14.39 -9.84 0.80
N ASP A 177 -13.28 -9.20 1.16
CA ASP A 177 -12.11 -9.11 0.27
C ASP A 177 -11.15 -10.29 0.43
N VAL A 178 -10.73 -10.86 -0.71
CA VAL A 178 -9.73 -11.93 -0.81
C VAL A 178 -8.63 -11.48 -1.76
N PHE A 179 -7.41 -11.38 -1.25
CA PHE A 179 -6.23 -11.02 -2.04
C PHE A 179 -5.36 -12.26 -2.21
N TYR A 180 -4.81 -12.48 -3.40
CA TYR A 180 -3.90 -13.60 -3.63
C TYR A 180 -2.92 -13.34 -4.77
N ASN A 181 -1.68 -13.83 -4.59
CA ASN A 181 -0.62 -13.84 -5.59
C ASN A 181 0.00 -15.25 -5.65
N ILE A 182 -0.21 -15.97 -6.76
CA ILE A 182 0.25 -17.35 -6.98
C ILE A 182 1.30 -17.34 -8.08
N CYS A 183 2.58 -17.41 -7.71
CA CYS A 183 3.68 -17.53 -8.65
C CYS A 183 3.93 -19.01 -8.99
N TYR A 184 4.02 -19.31 -10.28
CA TYR A 184 4.24 -20.66 -10.77
C TYR A 184 5.24 -20.68 -11.94
N ARG A 185 5.95 -21.80 -12.04
CA ARG A 185 6.77 -22.16 -13.19
C ARG A 185 5.92 -22.91 -14.20
N GLU A 186 5.97 -22.48 -15.46
CA GLU A 186 5.46 -23.19 -16.62
C GLU A 186 6.65 -23.83 -17.34
N TYR A 187 6.72 -25.16 -17.38
CA TYR A 187 7.82 -25.88 -18.04
C TYR A 187 7.53 -26.14 -19.51
N GLU A 188 8.58 -26.31 -20.32
CA GLU A 188 8.42 -26.72 -21.72
C GLU A 188 7.66 -28.04 -21.84
N LYS A 189 6.78 -28.15 -22.85
CA LYS A 189 6.00 -29.36 -23.11
C LYS A 189 6.89 -30.59 -23.22
N GLY A 190 6.55 -31.64 -22.49
CA GLY A 190 7.32 -32.90 -22.43
C GLY A 190 8.37 -32.95 -21.31
N THR A 191 8.54 -31.86 -20.55
CA THR A 191 9.28 -31.89 -19.28
C THR A 191 8.62 -32.91 -18.35
N LYS A 192 9.40 -33.84 -17.83
CA LYS A 192 8.90 -34.83 -16.87
C LYS A 192 8.78 -34.18 -15.50
N VAL A 193 7.57 -34.11 -14.97
CA VAL A 193 7.29 -33.63 -13.61
C VAL A 193 6.61 -34.76 -12.84
N LYS A 194 7.04 -35.03 -11.61
CA LYS A 194 6.34 -35.89 -10.66
C LYS A 194 5.37 -35.02 -9.88
N THR A 195 4.08 -35.26 -10.06
CA THR A 195 3.01 -34.53 -9.38
C THR A 195 3.11 -34.67 -7.87
N PHE A 196 2.83 -33.56 -7.20
CA PHE A 196 2.75 -33.47 -5.76
C PHE A 196 1.76 -34.49 -5.20
N SER A 197 2.10 -35.06 -4.05
CA SER A 197 1.16 -35.76 -3.18
C SER A 197 1.58 -35.60 -1.73
N LEU A 198 0.63 -35.66 -0.79
CA LEU A 198 0.91 -35.63 0.64
C LEU A 198 1.83 -36.79 1.04
N ARG A 199 1.65 -37.96 0.42
CA ARG A 199 2.57 -39.09 0.58
C ARG A 199 3.97 -38.76 0.05
N GLY A 200 4.07 -38.17 -1.14
CA GLY A 200 5.35 -37.74 -1.72
C GLY A 200 6.06 -36.69 -0.84
N LEU A 201 5.31 -35.78 -0.23
CA LEU A 201 5.83 -34.81 0.73
C LEU A 201 6.36 -35.49 2.01
N GLN A 202 5.68 -36.50 2.53
CA GLN A 202 6.18 -37.30 3.65
C GLN A 202 7.47 -38.04 3.29
N GLU A 203 7.55 -38.62 2.09
CA GLU A 203 8.76 -39.26 1.56
C GLU A 203 9.91 -38.24 1.38
N ALA A 204 9.60 -37.01 1.00
CA ALA A 204 10.54 -35.90 0.83
C ALA A 204 10.96 -35.21 2.14
N LYS A 205 10.43 -35.64 3.30
CA LYS A 205 10.69 -35.00 4.60
C LYS A 205 12.18 -34.80 4.91
N PRO A 206 13.10 -35.76 4.67
CA PRO A 206 14.52 -35.54 4.92
C PRO A 206 15.11 -34.37 4.12
N GLU A 207 14.67 -34.20 2.88
CA GLU A 207 15.10 -33.10 2.01
C GLU A 207 14.46 -31.77 2.44
N LEU A 208 13.19 -31.79 2.85
CA LEU A 208 12.51 -30.63 3.43
C LEU A 208 13.23 -30.12 4.69
N ASP A 209 13.61 -31.03 5.59
CA ASP A 209 14.33 -30.69 6.82
C ASP A 209 15.75 -30.14 6.50
N ARG A 210 16.45 -30.72 5.50
CA ARG A 210 17.75 -30.21 5.02
C ARG A 210 17.64 -28.80 4.44
N ALA A 211 16.67 -28.57 3.56
CA ALA A 211 16.44 -27.26 2.96
C ALA A 211 16.09 -26.22 4.04
N ARG A 212 15.28 -26.59 5.04
CA ARG A 212 14.95 -25.73 6.18
C ARG A 212 16.19 -25.31 6.97
N GLU A 213 17.06 -26.25 7.29
CA GLU A 213 18.30 -25.98 8.03
C GLU A 213 19.18 -24.98 7.26
N LEU A 214 19.34 -25.18 5.95
CA LEU A 214 20.13 -24.29 5.09
C LEU A 214 19.53 -22.88 4.99
N LEU A 215 18.20 -22.76 4.89
CA LEU A 215 17.51 -21.47 4.80
C LEU A 215 17.58 -20.67 6.11
N LEU A 216 17.65 -21.35 7.26
CA LEU A 216 17.72 -20.71 8.58
C LEU A 216 19.16 -20.54 9.11
N SER A 217 20.11 -21.26 8.54
CA SER A 217 21.52 -21.18 8.90
C SER A 217 22.07 -19.76 8.84
N ASP A 218 23.09 -19.47 9.64
CA ASP A 218 23.84 -18.22 9.49
C ASP A 218 24.53 -18.18 8.15
N LEU A 219 24.63 -16.97 7.59
CA LEU A 219 25.41 -16.68 6.40
C LEU A 219 26.86 -17.07 6.68
N SER A 220 27.25 -18.28 6.32
CA SER A 220 28.59 -18.81 6.47
C SER A 220 28.85 -19.74 5.30
N GLY A 221 29.98 -19.54 4.62
CA GLY A 221 30.29 -20.36 3.45
C GLY A 221 31.53 -19.87 2.75
N GLY A 222 32.54 -20.73 2.67
CA GLY A 222 33.74 -20.47 1.90
C GLY A 222 34.96 -20.09 2.74
N ARG A 223 36.13 -20.16 2.11
CA ARG A 223 37.40 -19.72 2.71
C ARG A 223 37.49 -18.20 2.65
N ILE A 224 38.03 -17.58 3.69
CA ILE A 224 38.40 -16.16 3.65
C ILE A 224 39.56 -16.01 2.65
N GLU A 225 39.40 -15.14 1.67
CA GLU A 225 40.42 -14.83 0.66
C GLU A 225 41.09 -13.48 0.95
N LYS A 226 40.30 -12.46 1.29
CA LYS A 226 40.80 -11.14 1.71
C LYS A 226 40.18 -10.75 3.05
N SER A 227 40.98 -10.12 3.89
CA SER A 227 40.53 -9.35 5.05
C SER A 227 41.14 -7.95 4.94
N PHE A 228 40.39 -6.93 5.35
CA PHE A 228 40.82 -5.54 5.25
C PHE A 228 40.36 -4.72 6.45
N ASP A 229 41.15 -3.70 6.75
CA ASP A 229 40.90 -2.63 7.71
C ASP A 229 41.62 -1.41 7.15
N GLN A 230 40.89 -0.54 6.44
CA GLN A 230 41.46 0.51 5.60
C GLN A 230 40.71 1.83 5.77
N THR A 231 41.47 2.93 5.76
CA THR A 231 40.91 4.28 5.69
C THR A 231 40.80 4.70 4.23
N VAL A 232 39.62 5.16 3.81
CA VAL A 232 39.35 5.60 2.44
C VAL A 232 38.95 7.07 2.45
N LEU A 233 39.75 7.92 1.79
CA LEU A 233 39.48 9.36 1.70
C LEU A 233 38.32 9.64 0.72
N PRO A 234 37.68 10.81 0.80
CA PRO A 234 36.75 11.27 -0.23
C PRO A 234 37.34 11.19 -1.64
N GLY A 235 36.64 10.51 -2.55
CA GLY A 235 37.06 10.29 -3.94
C GLY A 235 37.99 9.10 -4.16
N ASP A 236 38.53 8.49 -3.09
CA ASP A 236 39.39 7.31 -3.18
C ASP A 236 38.58 5.99 -3.17
N SER A 237 39.28 4.88 -3.38
CA SER A 237 38.69 3.55 -3.31
C SER A 237 39.61 2.52 -2.65
N LEU A 238 39.01 1.59 -1.92
CA LEU A 238 39.64 0.31 -1.57
C LEU A 238 39.40 -0.66 -2.73
N VAL A 239 40.47 -1.24 -3.29
CA VAL A 239 40.41 -2.19 -4.41
C VAL A 239 40.96 -3.53 -3.98
N LEU A 240 40.18 -4.59 -4.19
CA LEU A 240 40.56 -5.98 -3.97
C LEU A 240 40.55 -6.72 -5.31
N ILE A 241 41.71 -7.25 -5.73
CA ILE A 241 41.83 -8.08 -6.93
C ILE A 241 41.94 -9.54 -6.51
N ILE A 242 41.10 -10.39 -7.10
CA ILE A 242 41.03 -11.82 -6.83
C ILE A 242 41.26 -12.56 -8.15
N ASN A 243 42.27 -13.42 -8.15
CA ASN A 243 42.69 -14.24 -9.29
C ASN A 243 42.72 -15.71 -8.83
N ASP A 244 41.55 -16.34 -8.73
CA ASP A 244 41.39 -17.74 -8.32
C ASP A 244 40.39 -18.45 -9.25
N PRO A 245 40.82 -18.88 -10.46
CA PRO A 245 39.96 -19.58 -11.40
C PRO A 245 39.34 -20.84 -10.80
N GLY A 246 38.05 -21.08 -11.08
CA GLY A 246 37.31 -22.18 -10.47
C GLY A 246 36.73 -21.86 -9.09
N SER A 247 36.72 -20.59 -8.70
CA SER A 247 36.04 -20.07 -7.51
C SER A 247 34.96 -19.05 -7.88
N ALA A 248 34.06 -18.80 -6.93
CA ALA A 248 33.12 -17.69 -6.95
C ALA A 248 33.19 -16.97 -5.59
N ILE A 249 32.95 -15.66 -5.58
CA ILE A 249 32.71 -14.93 -4.33
C ILE A 249 31.51 -15.59 -3.66
N SER A 250 31.66 -16.01 -2.40
CA SER A 250 30.61 -16.68 -1.64
C SER A 250 30.03 -15.82 -0.53
N PHE A 251 30.80 -14.86 -0.04
CA PHE A 251 30.30 -13.80 0.82
C PHE A 251 31.17 -12.55 0.78
N LEU A 252 30.55 -11.44 1.16
CA LEU A 252 31.18 -10.18 1.52
C LEU A 252 30.74 -9.81 2.94
N SER A 253 31.67 -9.35 3.77
CA SER A 253 31.36 -8.70 5.04
C SER A 253 31.95 -7.30 5.07
N LEU A 254 31.24 -6.38 5.72
CA LEU A 254 31.64 -4.99 5.81
C LEU A 254 31.13 -4.37 7.11
N LYS A 255 31.98 -3.54 7.72
CA LYS A 255 31.62 -2.53 8.69
C LYS A 255 32.21 -1.20 8.21
N ILE A 256 31.44 -0.13 8.37
CA ILE A 256 31.83 1.23 8.00
C ILE A 256 31.79 2.13 9.24
N ASP A 257 32.94 2.71 9.58
CA ASP A 257 33.02 3.76 10.60
C ASP A 257 33.15 5.12 9.89
N SER A 258 32.25 6.05 10.23
CA SER A 258 32.18 7.40 9.66
C SER A 258 31.65 8.39 10.69
N ARG A 259 31.92 9.69 10.49
CA ARG A 259 31.29 10.77 11.27
C ARG A 259 29.82 10.96 10.93
N ASN A 260 29.43 10.59 9.70
CA ASN A 260 28.06 10.60 9.21
C ASN A 260 27.76 9.20 8.64
N PRO A 261 27.39 8.23 9.50
CA PRO A 261 27.19 6.85 9.08
C PRO A 261 26.05 6.71 8.07
N GLU A 262 24.98 7.50 8.18
CA GLU A 262 23.83 7.41 7.29
C GLU A 262 24.21 7.81 5.86
N GLN A 263 24.89 8.96 5.70
CA GLN A 263 25.38 9.35 4.39
C GLN A 263 26.43 8.37 3.88
N ALA A 264 27.31 7.85 4.74
CA ALA A 264 28.37 6.93 4.34
C ALA A 264 27.83 5.59 3.80
N LEU A 265 26.71 5.09 4.34
CA LEU A 265 26.02 3.90 3.81
C LEU A 265 25.50 4.12 2.37
N ARG A 266 25.09 5.35 2.05
CA ARG A 266 24.64 5.72 0.69
C ARG A 266 25.80 6.07 -0.25
N SER A 267 26.79 6.83 0.23
CA SER A 267 27.86 7.38 -0.61
C SER A 267 29.07 6.47 -0.77
N THR A 268 29.15 5.37 0.00
CA THR A 268 30.13 4.31 -0.24
C THR A 268 29.51 3.30 -1.19
N VAL A 269 30.11 3.12 -2.36
CA VAL A 269 29.57 2.28 -3.42
C VAL A 269 30.42 1.02 -3.60
N LEU A 270 29.76 -0.13 -3.62
CA LEU A 270 30.33 -1.37 -4.10
C LEU A 270 30.28 -1.39 -5.64
N SER A 271 31.44 -1.50 -6.26
CA SER A 271 31.61 -1.70 -7.69
C SER A 271 32.37 -3.01 -7.93
N VAL A 272 31.83 -3.90 -8.75
CA VAL A 272 32.51 -5.17 -9.09
C VAL A 272 32.57 -5.35 -10.60
N GLU A 273 33.77 -5.71 -11.05
CA GLU A 273 34.10 -6.08 -12.41
C GLU A 273 34.49 -7.56 -12.43
N PHE A 274 33.84 -8.33 -13.29
CA PHE A 274 34.14 -9.73 -13.53
C PHE A 274 34.72 -9.87 -14.94
N ASP A 275 35.93 -10.42 -15.02
CA ASP A 275 36.62 -10.69 -16.30
C ASP A 275 36.69 -9.49 -17.26
N GLY A 276 36.85 -8.28 -16.74
CA GLY A 276 36.92 -7.04 -17.55
C GLY A 276 35.63 -6.25 -17.62
N GLU A 277 34.51 -6.80 -17.16
CA GLU A 277 33.18 -6.22 -17.33
C GLU A 277 32.51 -5.85 -16.00
N GLN A 278 32.11 -4.59 -15.84
CA GLN A 278 31.40 -4.10 -14.65
C GLN A 278 29.92 -4.46 -14.71
N THR A 279 29.44 -5.22 -13.72
CA THR A 279 28.02 -5.61 -13.60
C THR A 279 27.38 -5.22 -12.28
N VAL A 280 28.17 -4.82 -11.29
CA VAL A 280 27.71 -4.42 -9.95
C VAL A 280 28.09 -2.96 -9.73
N TRP A 281 27.11 -2.13 -9.42
CA TRP A 281 27.28 -0.75 -8.96
C TRP A 281 26.11 -0.40 -8.04
N VAL A 282 26.37 -0.31 -6.73
CA VAL A 282 25.31 -0.18 -5.72
C VAL A 282 25.86 0.41 -4.42
N PRO A 283 25.14 1.31 -3.73
CA PRO A 283 25.49 1.72 -2.37
C PRO A 283 25.62 0.54 -1.41
N VAL A 284 26.60 0.57 -0.52
CA VAL A 284 26.84 -0.56 0.40
C VAL A 284 25.64 -0.83 1.29
N GLY A 285 24.97 0.20 1.79
CA GLY A 285 23.81 0.00 2.65
C GLY A 285 22.63 -0.64 1.91
N GLU A 286 22.45 -0.33 0.63
CA GLU A 286 21.43 -0.96 -0.22
C GLU A 286 21.79 -2.42 -0.51
N PHE A 287 23.04 -2.69 -0.90
CA PHE A 287 23.54 -4.04 -1.19
C PHE A 287 23.42 -4.99 0.01
N PHE A 288 23.63 -4.47 1.22
CA PHE A 288 23.55 -5.25 2.45
C PHE A 288 22.15 -5.32 3.07
N GLY A 289 21.16 -4.62 2.52
CA GLY A 289 19.75 -4.76 2.94
C GLY A 289 19.26 -3.77 3.98
N THR A 290 19.98 -2.67 4.24
CA THR A 290 19.61 -1.73 5.31
C THR A 290 19.19 -0.34 4.82
N GLY A 291 19.30 -0.07 3.51
CA GLY A 291 19.16 1.29 3.00
C GLY A 291 20.29 2.18 3.52
N TYR A 292 19.99 3.40 3.96
CA TYR A 292 21.01 4.34 4.47
C TYR A 292 20.91 4.60 5.98
N ILE A 293 20.16 3.79 6.72
CA ILE A 293 20.16 3.79 8.19
C ILE A 293 20.34 2.34 8.64
N MET A 294 21.18 2.09 9.65
CA MET A 294 21.47 0.74 10.10
C MET A 294 20.30 0.15 10.89
N PHE A 295 19.63 -0.86 10.33
CA PHE A 295 18.60 -1.67 10.96
C PHE A 295 19.01 -3.14 10.93
N PRO A 296 18.88 -3.89 12.04
CA PRO A 296 19.19 -5.31 12.06
C PRO A 296 18.11 -6.11 11.32
N HIS A 297 18.54 -7.00 10.43
CA HIS A 297 17.66 -7.97 9.77
C HIS A 297 18.47 -9.20 9.34
N LYS A 298 17.78 -10.28 8.96
CA LYS A 298 18.43 -11.50 8.45
C LYS A 298 17.56 -12.21 7.41
N THR A 299 17.99 -12.19 6.16
CA THR A 299 17.44 -13.03 5.10
C THR A 299 18.39 -14.20 4.80
N TRP A 300 18.07 -14.99 3.77
CA TRP A 300 18.96 -16.05 3.29
C TRP A 300 20.19 -15.52 2.56
N VAL A 301 20.25 -14.25 2.19
CA VAL A 301 21.39 -13.67 1.45
C VAL A 301 21.97 -12.44 2.10
N ASN A 302 21.23 -11.76 2.97
CA ASN A 302 21.63 -10.51 3.63
C ASN A 302 21.47 -10.59 5.14
N GLN A 303 22.38 -9.96 5.87
CA GLN A 303 22.31 -9.85 7.32
C GLN A 303 23.00 -8.56 7.79
N THR A 304 22.37 -7.87 8.72
CA THR A 304 22.94 -6.71 9.42
C THR A 304 22.71 -6.81 10.92
N SER A 305 23.58 -6.18 11.72
CA SER A 305 23.49 -6.18 13.17
C SER A 305 23.44 -4.77 13.77
N THR A 306 23.00 -4.67 15.02
CA THR A 306 22.99 -3.43 15.80
C THR A 306 24.37 -2.81 16.01
N GLU A 307 25.44 -3.61 15.89
CA GLU A 307 26.83 -3.17 16.02
C GLU A 307 27.42 -2.65 14.69
N GLY A 308 26.61 -2.60 13.63
CA GLY A 308 26.97 -2.12 12.31
C GLY A 308 27.72 -3.13 11.44
N ALA A 309 27.71 -4.42 11.81
CA ALA A 309 28.25 -5.47 10.96
C ALA A 309 27.24 -5.80 9.84
N MET A 310 27.73 -5.87 8.61
CA MET A 310 26.93 -6.23 7.43
C MET A 310 27.54 -7.45 6.73
N LYS A 311 26.70 -8.35 6.24
CA LYS A 311 27.12 -9.54 5.50
C LYS A 311 26.15 -9.86 4.36
N ALA A 312 26.69 -10.25 3.22
CA ALA A 312 25.95 -10.70 2.05
C ALA A 312 26.54 -11.99 1.50
N SER A 313 25.71 -12.95 1.08
CA SER A 313 26.13 -14.27 0.57
C SER A 313 25.64 -14.56 -0.86
N TRP A 314 25.62 -13.53 -1.70
CA TRP A 314 25.44 -13.68 -3.15
C TRP A 314 26.62 -14.47 -3.74
N ILE A 315 26.33 -15.46 -4.57
CA ILE A 315 27.38 -16.21 -5.27
C ILE A 315 27.77 -15.42 -6.52
N MET A 316 28.98 -14.87 -6.56
CA MET A 316 29.43 -14.06 -7.70
C MET A 316 30.53 -14.80 -8.47
N PRO A 317 30.17 -15.57 -9.51
CA PRO A 317 31.14 -16.32 -10.27
C PRO A 317 31.92 -15.43 -11.25
N TYR A 318 33.16 -15.83 -11.52
CA TYR A 318 34.05 -15.26 -12.53
C TYR A 318 34.88 -16.38 -13.17
N ARG A 319 35.49 -16.12 -14.33
CA ARG A 319 36.32 -17.11 -15.01
C ARG A 319 37.78 -17.01 -14.56
N GLU A 320 38.33 -15.81 -14.64
CA GLU A 320 39.75 -15.53 -14.47
C GLU A 320 39.98 -14.55 -13.33
N GLN A 321 39.21 -13.45 -13.31
CA GLN A 321 39.45 -12.35 -12.37
C GLN A 321 38.16 -11.70 -11.88
N CYS A 322 38.16 -11.34 -10.60
CA CYS A 322 37.19 -10.44 -9.98
C CYS A 322 37.92 -9.23 -9.39
N ARG A 323 37.55 -8.03 -9.83
CA ARG A 323 38.02 -6.76 -9.28
C ARG A 323 36.89 -6.11 -8.50
N LEU A 324 36.98 -6.17 -7.18
CA LEU A 324 36.01 -5.58 -6.25
C LEU A 324 36.54 -4.23 -5.77
N SER A 325 35.68 -3.20 -5.71
CA SER A 325 36.03 -1.87 -5.21
C SER A 325 34.96 -1.31 -4.29
N TYR A 326 35.39 -0.75 -3.16
CA TYR A 326 34.56 0.12 -2.33
C TYR A 326 35.01 1.57 -2.58
N ILE A 327 34.16 2.36 -3.22
CA ILE A 327 34.46 3.72 -3.65
C ILE A 327 33.77 4.71 -2.72
N ASN A 328 34.51 5.66 -2.14
CA ASN A 328 33.93 6.68 -1.27
C ASN A 328 33.58 7.93 -2.09
N PHE A 329 32.32 8.07 -2.50
CA PHE A 329 31.83 9.30 -3.14
C PHE A 329 31.42 10.38 -2.12
N GLY A 330 31.44 10.07 -0.83
CA GLY A 330 31.07 10.97 0.25
C GLY A 330 32.08 12.07 0.51
N LYS A 331 31.74 12.97 1.43
CA LYS A 331 32.60 14.09 1.85
C LYS A 331 33.48 13.77 3.07
N ASP A 332 33.12 12.72 3.81
CA ASP A 332 33.84 12.30 5.01
C ASP A 332 34.85 11.19 4.68
N THR A 333 35.99 11.21 5.37
CA THR A 333 36.88 10.05 5.44
C THR A 333 36.18 8.92 6.18
N ILE A 334 36.20 7.72 5.60
CA ILE A 334 35.60 6.51 6.18
C ILE A 334 36.66 5.48 6.51
N ARG A 335 36.38 4.60 7.47
CA ARG A 335 37.16 3.39 7.73
C ARG A 335 36.30 2.17 7.40
N LEU A 336 36.83 1.29 6.57
CA LEU A 336 36.19 0.05 6.14
C LEU A 336 36.92 -1.14 6.75
N THR A 337 36.17 -2.02 7.42
CA THR A 337 36.68 -3.29 7.95
C THR A 337 35.82 -4.42 7.44
N GLY A 338 36.41 -5.52 6.98
CA GLY A 338 35.62 -6.61 6.41
C GLY A 338 36.43 -7.71 5.78
N GLU A 339 35.72 -8.66 5.19
CA GLU A 339 36.26 -9.86 4.58
C GLU A 339 35.56 -10.20 3.27
N THR A 340 36.28 -10.86 2.38
CA THR A 340 35.74 -11.46 1.15
C THR A 340 36.07 -12.93 1.15
N GLY A 341 35.05 -13.77 0.96
CA GLY A 341 35.21 -15.22 0.92
C GLY A 341 34.94 -15.84 -0.44
N LEU A 342 35.55 -17.00 -0.66
CA LEU A 342 35.43 -17.80 -1.87
C LEU A 342 34.86 -19.18 -1.60
N SER A 343 34.08 -19.69 -2.54
CA SER A 343 33.70 -21.10 -2.62
C SER A 343 34.03 -21.68 -3.99
N GLU A 344 34.26 -22.99 -4.05
CA GLU A 344 34.48 -23.68 -5.31
C GLU A 344 33.31 -23.49 -6.27
N TYR A 345 33.62 -23.24 -7.54
CA TYR A 345 32.64 -22.98 -8.58
C TYR A 345 33.04 -23.62 -9.90
N THR A 346 32.07 -24.24 -10.59
CA THR A 346 32.30 -24.85 -11.89
C THR A 346 31.67 -24.01 -12.97
N TRP A 347 32.48 -23.28 -13.72
CA TRP A 347 32.00 -22.53 -14.87
C TRP A 347 31.50 -23.47 -15.97
N LYS A 348 30.28 -23.26 -16.46
CA LYS A 348 29.69 -24.01 -17.58
C LYS A 348 29.02 -23.05 -18.57
N THR A 349 28.56 -23.57 -19.71
CA THR A 349 27.92 -22.76 -20.76
C THR A 349 26.71 -21.95 -20.26
N GLY A 350 25.97 -22.48 -19.28
CA GLY A 350 24.85 -21.80 -18.65
C GLY A 350 25.22 -20.83 -17.53
N SER A 351 26.51 -20.68 -17.16
CA SER A 351 26.93 -19.75 -16.11
C SER A 351 26.67 -18.30 -16.49
N MET A 352 26.35 -17.51 -15.47
CA MET A 352 25.98 -16.11 -15.56
C MET A 352 26.74 -15.30 -14.50
N TYR A 353 27.06 -14.05 -14.80
CA TYR A 353 27.68 -13.12 -13.87
C TYR A 353 26.62 -12.49 -12.97
N PHE A 354 26.93 -12.34 -11.68
CA PHE A 354 26.09 -11.57 -10.76
C PHE A 354 26.10 -10.10 -11.17
N GLY A 355 24.99 -9.40 -11.00
CA GLY A 355 24.89 -7.98 -11.27
C GLY A 355 23.86 -7.29 -10.39
N THR A 356 24.03 -5.99 -10.25
CA THR A 356 23.10 -5.12 -9.55
C THR A 356 22.91 -3.82 -10.31
N SER A 357 21.77 -3.17 -10.08
CA SER A 357 21.58 -1.77 -10.44
C SER A 357 20.93 -1.02 -9.29
N TRP A 358 21.28 0.26 -9.15
CA TRP A 358 20.70 1.16 -8.17
C TRP A 358 20.43 2.52 -8.81
N HIS A 359 19.30 3.12 -8.46
CA HIS A 359 19.01 4.53 -8.72
C HIS A 359 17.97 5.05 -7.72
N GLU A 360 17.89 6.37 -7.57
CA GLU A 360 16.88 7.02 -6.73
C GLU A 360 16.02 7.97 -7.56
N TYR A 361 14.71 7.78 -7.47
CA TYR A 361 13.74 8.80 -7.81
C TYR A 361 13.69 9.83 -6.67
N HIS A 362 14.63 10.77 -6.72
CA HIS A 362 14.80 11.81 -5.71
C HIS A 362 13.68 12.83 -5.80
N HIS A 363 13.02 13.13 -4.67
CA HIS A 363 11.94 14.12 -4.61
C HIS A 363 10.85 13.88 -5.66
N ILE A 364 10.51 12.61 -5.89
CA ILE A 364 9.51 12.23 -6.87
C ILE A 364 8.12 12.59 -6.38
N LYS A 365 7.33 13.24 -7.24
CA LYS A 365 5.91 13.48 -6.98
C LYS A 365 5.16 12.16 -7.10
N THR A 366 4.35 11.88 -6.10
CA THR A 366 3.46 10.70 -6.05
C THR A 366 2.26 10.79 -7.00
N ARG A 367 2.13 11.91 -7.70
CA ARG A 367 1.14 12.16 -8.75
C ARG A 367 1.79 12.88 -9.92
N ASN A 368 1.41 12.51 -11.14
CA ASN A 368 1.83 13.23 -12.34
C ASN A 368 1.08 14.57 -12.51
N GLU A 369 1.36 15.29 -13.60
CA GLU A 369 0.75 16.60 -13.87
C GLU A 369 -0.79 16.56 -14.04
N GLN A 370 -1.33 15.41 -14.44
CA GLN A 370 -2.78 15.17 -14.56
C GLN A 370 -3.40 14.65 -13.26
N ASN A 371 -2.64 14.65 -12.16
CA ASN A 371 -3.02 14.10 -10.87
C ASN A 371 -3.34 12.58 -10.91
N TRP A 372 -2.64 11.84 -11.78
CA TRP A 372 -2.75 10.38 -11.90
C TRP A 372 -1.54 9.67 -11.30
N PHE A 373 -1.73 8.38 -11.02
CA PHE A 373 -0.69 7.42 -10.71
C PHE A 373 0.12 7.07 -11.98
N PHE A 374 1.30 6.49 -11.79
CA PHE A 374 2.18 6.11 -12.89
C PHE A 374 3.16 5.01 -12.46
N ASP A 375 3.66 4.24 -13.43
CA ASP A 375 4.68 3.21 -13.18
C ASP A 375 6.07 3.86 -13.01
N ILE A 376 6.84 3.37 -12.04
CA ILE A 376 8.28 3.60 -11.91
C ILE A 376 9.03 2.30 -12.21
N ASN A 377 10.29 2.42 -12.67
CA ASN A 377 11.04 1.30 -13.21
C ASN A 377 12.15 0.87 -12.26
N PHE A 378 12.20 -0.41 -11.86
CA PHE A 378 13.39 -0.96 -11.20
C PHE A 378 14.54 -1.11 -12.17
N VAL A 379 14.28 -1.79 -13.30
CA VAL A 379 15.29 -2.09 -14.31
C VAL A 379 14.65 -2.55 -15.63
N ASN A 380 15.32 -2.25 -16.73
CA ASN A 380 15.15 -2.85 -18.04
C ASN A 380 16.48 -3.47 -18.47
N ILE A 381 16.49 -4.78 -18.70
CA ILE A 381 17.66 -5.53 -19.18
C ILE A 381 17.32 -6.15 -20.52
N LYS A 382 18.20 -6.00 -21.51
CA LYS A 382 18.17 -6.79 -22.76
C LYS A 382 19.35 -7.73 -22.77
N GLY A 383 19.11 -9.02 -22.95
CA GLY A 383 20.12 -10.07 -22.86
C GLY A 383 19.52 -11.37 -22.35
N LYS A 384 20.38 -12.25 -21.86
CA LYS A 384 19.97 -13.52 -21.23
C LYS A 384 20.35 -13.50 -19.76
N GLY A 385 19.43 -13.91 -18.91
CA GLY A 385 19.69 -13.85 -17.48
C GLY A 385 18.55 -14.38 -16.62
N CYS A 386 18.65 -14.06 -15.34
CA CYS A 386 17.65 -14.34 -14.34
C CYS A 386 17.56 -13.17 -13.35
N TYR A 387 16.35 -12.66 -13.12
CA TYR A 387 16.08 -11.66 -12.09
C TYR A 387 15.84 -12.37 -10.75
N ILE A 388 16.63 -12.02 -9.73
CA ILE A 388 16.73 -12.80 -8.49
C ILE A 388 16.36 -12.02 -7.23
N GLY A 389 15.96 -10.76 -7.36
CA GLY A 389 15.49 -9.98 -6.24
C GLY A 389 15.63 -8.49 -6.44
N ASP A 390 15.12 -7.77 -5.47
CA ASP A 390 15.02 -6.33 -5.48
C ASP A 390 14.76 -5.79 -4.08
N GLN A 391 14.95 -4.48 -3.97
CA GLN A 391 14.75 -3.73 -2.73
C GLN A 391 14.31 -2.32 -3.03
N VAL A 392 13.46 -1.81 -2.15
CA VAL A 392 13.07 -0.41 -2.09
C VAL A 392 13.50 0.16 -0.75
N THR A 393 14.18 1.30 -0.82
CA THR A 393 14.45 2.18 0.33
C THR A 393 13.78 3.51 0.03
N LEU A 394 12.77 3.89 0.80
CA LEU A 394 12.05 5.14 0.58
C LEU A 394 11.94 5.97 1.84
N PHE A 395 11.79 7.28 1.66
CA PHE A 395 11.43 8.21 2.73
C PHE A 395 10.07 8.83 2.40
N ASN A 396 9.05 8.45 3.18
CA ASN A 396 7.71 9.00 3.10
C ASN A 396 7.67 10.36 3.83
N MET A 397 6.85 11.28 3.33
CA MET A 397 6.64 12.61 3.91
C MET A 397 5.21 12.84 4.39
N ALA A 398 4.30 11.92 4.09
CA ALA A 398 2.88 12.02 4.40
C ALA A 398 2.46 11.10 5.56
N GLU A 399 1.43 11.52 6.27
CA GLU A 399 0.77 10.74 7.33
C GLU A 399 -0.28 9.78 6.75
N THR A 400 0.09 9.04 5.70
CA THR A 400 -0.78 8.07 5.04
C THR A 400 0.04 7.07 4.22
N TRP A 401 -0.60 5.98 3.81
CA TRP A 401 0.03 4.85 3.15
C TRP A 401 0.54 5.17 1.75
N TRP A 402 1.72 4.62 1.43
CA TRP A 402 2.48 4.93 0.22
C TRP A 402 2.41 3.86 -0.87
N GLY A 403 1.96 2.65 -0.55
CA GLY A 403 2.42 1.45 -1.25
C GLY A 403 1.33 0.52 -1.78
N GLU A 404 0.19 1.00 -2.28
CA GLU A 404 -0.73 0.05 -2.97
C GLU A 404 -0.39 -0.15 -4.44
N GLY A 405 0.85 0.16 -4.82
CA GLY A 405 1.26 0.04 -6.20
C GLY A 405 1.52 -1.41 -6.58
N ASP A 406 0.81 -1.88 -7.60
CA ASP A 406 1.02 -3.19 -8.24
C ASP A 406 2.38 -3.28 -8.95
N GLU A 407 3.14 -4.36 -8.74
CA GLU A 407 4.24 -4.67 -9.64
C GLU A 407 3.74 -5.11 -11.01
N LYS A 408 4.47 -4.75 -12.07
CA LYS A 408 4.21 -5.15 -13.45
C LYS A 408 5.52 -5.53 -14.13
N ILE A 409 5.74 -6.84 -14.25
CA ILE A 409 6.98 -7.39 -14.81
C ILE A 409 6.70 -8.03 -16.17
N PHE A 410 7.43 -7.57 -17.18
CA PHE A 410 7.36 -8.04 -18.56
C PHE A 410 8.62 -8.83 -18.88
N VAL A 411 8.45 -10.00 -19.50
CA VAL A 411 9.57 -10.86 -19.91
C VAL A 411 9.53 -11.05 -21.41
N ASP A 412 10.70 -11.06 -22.06
CA ASP A 412 10.89 -11.43 -23.46
C ASP A 412 9.95 -10.75 -24.47
N GLY A 413 9.67 -9.46 -24.26
CA GLY A 413 8.87 -8.63 -25.17
C GLY A 413 7.36 -8.85 -25.09
N GLU A 414 6.89 -9.44 -24.00
CA GLU A 414 5.47 -9.56 -23.68
C GLU A 414 4.73 -8.20 -23.77
N LYS A 415 3.48 -8.22 -24.26
CA LYS A 415 2.62 -7.03 -24.37
C LYS A 415 1.80 -6.77 -23.11
N PHE A 416 1.64 -7.79 -22.29
CA PHE A 416 0.93 -7.76 -21.01
C PHE A 416 1.80 -8.48 -20.00
N PRO A 417 1.98 -7.95 -18.77
CA PRO A 417 2.97 -8.48 -17.85
C PRO A 417 2.60 -9.90 -17.41
N SER A 418 3.60 -10.80 -17.38
CA SER A 418 3.44 -12.15 -16.83
C SER A 418 3.39 -12.15 -15.29
N SER A 419 3.82 -11.07 -14.65
CA SER A 419 3.63 -10.80 -13.21
C SER A 419 2.88 -9.49 -13.03
N ILE A 420 1.68 -9.56 -12.44
CA ILE A 420 0.91 -8.39 -12.02
C ILE A 420 0.44 -8.57 -10.57
N GLY A 421 0.72 -7.55 -9.76
CA GLY A 421 0.52 -7.52 -8.31
C GLY A 421 -0.89 -7.22 -7.84
N THR A 422 -0.94 -6.85 -6.55
CA THR A 422 -2.13 -6.38 -5.81
C THR A 422 -1.77 -5.29 -4.77
N GLY A 423 -0.56 -4.72 -4.86
CA GLY A 423 0.03 -3.86 -3.83
C GLY A 423 1.52 -4.10 -3.60
N SER A 424 2.24 -3.07 -3.12
CA SER A 424 3.68 -3.15 -2.89
C SER A 424 3.99 -3.99 -1.65
N GLU A 425 3.19 -3.91 -0.59
CA GLU A 425 3.30 -4.76 0.59
C GLU A 425 3.06 -6.24 0.26
N ASP A 426 2.10 -6.52 -0.63
CA ASP A 426 1.75 -7.86 -1.09
C ASP A 426 2.89 -8.48 -1.91
N TYR A 427 3.50 -7.66 -2.76
CA TYR A 427 4.71 -8.01 -3.50
C TYR A 427 5.86 -8.40 -2.57
N TYR A 428 6.05 -7.64 -1.49
CA TYR A 428 7.03 -7.90 -0.42
C TYR A 428 6.54 -8.90 0.63
N GLY A 429 5.34 -9.44 0.46
CA GLY A 429 4.80 -10.59 1.18
C GLY A 429 4.22 -10.31 2.56
N TYR A 430 4.07 -9.05 2.97
CA TYR A 430 3.27 -8.67 4.14
C TYR A 430 1.89 -8.15 3.67
N ALA A 431 1.14 -7.45 4.52
CA ALA A 431 -0.19 -6.95 4.18
C ALA A 431 -0.57 -5.72 5.05
N PHE A 432 -1.60 -4.97 4.63
CA PHE A 432 -2.20 -3.84 5.37
C PHE A 432 -1.22 -2.72 5.76
N GLY A 433 -0.08 -2.60 5.06
CA GLY A 433 0.93 -1.59 5.33
C GLY A 433 1.60 -1.70 6.72
N HIS A 434 1.49 -2.84 7.40
CA HIS A 434 2.00 -3.03 8.77
C HIS A 434 3.46 -2.55 8.92
N PRO A 435 3.77 -1.67 9.91
CA PRO A 435 5.09 -1.04 10.03
C PRO A 435 6.10 -1.85 10.84
N GLU A 436 5.67 -2.97 11.45
CA GLU A 436 6.51 -3.73 12.35
C GLU A 436 7.61 -4.48 11.58
N PRO A 437 8.88 -4.32 11.98
CA PRO A 437 9.98 -4.94 11.25
C PRO A 437 9.91 -6.46 11.33
N PHE A 438 10.27 -7.12 10.23
CA PHE A 438 10.33 -8.57 10.14
C PHE A 438 11.46 -9.05 9.24
N SER A 439 11.84 -10.30 9.44
CA SER A 439 12.81 -11.01 8.62
C SER A 439 12.34 -12.41 8.27
N HIS A 440 12.47 -12.76 7.00
CA HIS A 440 12.22 -14.07 6.45
C HIS A 440 13.33 -14.39 5.44
N PRO A 441 13.68 -15.67 5.19
CA PRO A 441 14.71 -16.03 4.21
C PRO A 441 14.59 -15.35 2.84
N PHE A 442 13.36 -15.10 2.37
CA PHE A 442 13.08 -14.55 1.04
C PHE A 442 12.52 -13.12 1.03
N ILE A 443 12.07 -12.58 2.16
CA ILE A 443 11.45 -11.24 2.24
C ILE A 443 11.82 -10.58 3.57
N SER A 444 11.92 -9.26 3.62
CA SER A 444 12.17 -8.55 4.88
C SER A 444 11.69 -7.11 4.79
N GLU A 445 11.20 -6.61 5.92
CA GLU A 445 11.07 -5.18 6.18
C GLU A 445 11.93 -4.84 7.41
N PRO A 446 13.18 -4.37 7.25
CA PRO A 446 14.02 -3.96 8.38
C PRO A 446 13.46 -2.76 9.15
N THR A 447 12.68 -1.91 8.47
CA THR A 447 11.92 -0.80 9.06
C THR A 447 10.71 -0.47 8.19
N GLY A 448 9.53 -0.42 8.80
CA GLY A 448 8.31 0.13 8.20
C GLY A 448 7.90 1.46 8.84
N ALA A 449 8.82 2.14 9.52
CA ALA A 449 8.54 3.39 10.24
C ALA A 449 7.95 4.49 9.34
N GLY A 450 8.25 4.46 8.03
CA GLY A 450 7.71 5.36 7.02
C GLY A 450 6.37 4.93 6.41
N ASN A 451 5.75 3.81 6.83
CA ASN A 451 4.59 3.26 6.14
C ASN A 451 3.37 4.22 6.19
N PHE A 452 3.07 4.80 7.35
CA PHE A 452 1.92 5.68 7.55
C PHE A 452 2.27 7.08 8.08
N VAL A 453 3.55 7.39 8.26
CA VAL A 453 4.04 8.66 8.80
C VAL A 453 5.34 9.06 8.12
N PRO A 454 5.78 10.33 8.24
CA PRO A 454 7.08 10.74 7.72
C PRO A 454 8.21 9.90 8.30
N GLY A 455 8.97 9.23 7.45
CA GLY A 455 9.99 8.28 7.90
C GLY A 455 10.49 7.37 6.80
N MET A 456 11.47 6.53 7.14
CA MET A 456 12.07 5.60 6.19
C MET A 456 11.40 4.22 6.25
N THR A 457 11.16 3.64 5.08
CA THR A 457 10.76 2.25 4.89
C THR A 457 11.80 1.54 4.02
N VAL A 458 12.15 0.31 4.40
CA VAL A 458 13.00 -0.57 3.60
C VAL A 458 12.26 -1.89 3.41
N ASN A 459 12.06 -2.29 2.16
CA ASN A 459 11.46 -3.56 1.80
C ASN A 459 12.36 -4.32 0.83
N MET A 460 12.50 -5.62 1.02
CA MET A 460 13.34 -6.45 0.14
C MET A 460 12.67 -7.79 -0.18
N ARG A 461 12.93 -8.27 -1.40
CA ARG A 461 12.54 -9.59 -1.88
C ARG A 461 13.73 -10.27 -2.53
N HIS A 462 14.05 -11.46 -2.06
CA HIS A 462 15.01 -12.37 -2.67
C HIS A 462 14.26 -13.56 -3.25
N ARG A 463 14.55 -13.85 -4.51
CA ARG A 463 13.86 -14.89 -5.27
C ARG A 463 14.73 -16.14 -5.32
N SER A 464 14.12 -17.26 -4.97
CA SER A 464 14.74 -18.58 -5.08
C SER A 464 14.05 -19.37 -6.18
N LEU A 465 13.05 -20.19 -5.86
CA LEU A 465 12.31 -20.91 -6.88
C LEU A 465 11.48 -19.98 -7.79
N ASP A 466 11.12 -18.79 -7.32
CA ASP A 466 10.39 -17.76 -8.05
C ASP A 466 11.30 -16.71 -8.70
N ALA A 467 12.55 -17.08 -9.00
CA ALA A 467 13.43 -16.27 -9.84
C ALA A 467 12.90 -16.23 -11.29
N ILE A 468 13.09 -15.09 -11.97
CA ILE A 468 12.49 -14.82 -13.28
C ILE A 468 13.56 -14.96 -14.38
N PRO A 469 13.66 -16.12 -15.06
CA PRO A 469 14.56 -16.26 -16.20
C PRO A 469 14.05 -15.44 -17.40
N PHE A 470 14.97 -14.86 -18.16
CA PHE A 470 14.66 -14.15 -19.40
C PHE A 470 15.66 -14.52 -20.51
N GLY A 471 15.14 -14.79 -21.70
CA GLY A 471 15.93 -15.21 -22.86
C GLY A 471 16.38 -14.07 -23.79
N SER A 472 15.75 -12.91 -23.67
CA SER A 472 15.97 -11.74 -24.51
C SER A 472 15.82 -10.41 -23.77
N SER A 473 14.88 -10.29 -22.81
CA SER A 473 14.74 -9.07 -22.02
C SER A 473 13.86 -9.23 -20.78
N ILE A 474 14.02 -8.35 -19.80
CA ILE A 474 13.08 -8.14 -18.70
C ILE A 474 12.85 -6.64 -18.48
N SER A 475 11.62 -6.26 -18.16
CA SER A 475 11.24 -4.93 -17.68
C SER A 475 10.48 -5.08 -16.37
N SER A 476 11.08 -4.65 -15.26
CA SER A 476 10.48 -4.70 -13.92
C SER A 476 10.02 -3.31 -13.53
N ASN A 477 8.71 -3.15 -13.32
CA ASN A 477 8.07 -1.90 -12.96
C ASN A 477 7.16 -2.12 -11.75
N ILE A 478 6.86 -1.02 -11.05
CA ILE A 478 5.87 -0.99 -9.97
C ILE A 478 5.13 0.34 -10.03
N GLU A 479 3.85 0.34 -9.72
CA GLU A 479 3.11 1.60 -9.64
C GLU A 479 3.61 2.46 -8.48
N LEU A 480 3.73 3.77 -8.70
CA LEU A 480 3.81 4.73 -7.62
C LEU A 480 2.38 5.13 -7.21
N TRP A 481 1.77 4.31 -6.35
CA TRP A 481 0.40 4.50 -5.85
C TRP A 481 0.38 4.83 -4.36
N HIS A 482 0.34 6.14 -4.05
CA HIS A 482 0.35 6.65 -2.69
C HIS A 482 -0.98 7.34 -2.37
N TRP A 483 -1.56 7.19 -1.18
CA TRP A 483 -2.81 7.87 -0.81
C TRP A 483 -2.74 9.42 -0.78
N ALA A 484 -1.55 9.99 -0.61
CA ALA A 484 -1.33 11.43 -0.65
C ALA A 484 -0.73 11.88 -1.99
N SER A 485 -1.06 13.09 -2.41
CA SER A 485 -0.27 13.85 -3.39
C SER A 485 0.85 14.59 -2.64
N THR A 486 1.98 13.91 -2.44
CA THR A 486 3.20 14.43 -1.82
C THR A 486 4.45 14.16 -2.67
N CYS A 487 5.62 14.52 -2.16
CA CYS A 487 6.91 14.04 -2.65
C CYS A 487 7.53 13.02 -1.70
N ILE A 488 8.25 12.06 -2.26
CA ILE A 488 9.03 11.08 -1.50
C ILE A 488 10.42 10.92 -2.14
N ASN A 489 11.36 10.33 -1.41
CA ASN A 489 12.56 9.73 -2.02
C ASN A 489 12.28 8.25 -2.20
N TYR A 490 12.55 7.71 -3.38
CA TYR A 490 12.28 6.30 -3.67
C TYR A 490 13.48 5.68 -4.38
N ALA A 491 14.33 5.00 -3.62
CA ALA A 491 15.52 4.33 -4.13
C ALA A 491 15.23 2.86 -4.43
N MET A 492 15.63 2.41 -5.61
CA MET A 492 15.33 1.08 -6.14
C MET A 492 16.62 0.34 -6.44
N THR A 493 16.71 -0.89 -5.93
CA THR A 493 17.81 -1.82 -6.22
C THR A 493 17.26 -3.05 -6.93
N ALA A 494 17.91 -3.49 -7.99
CA ALA A 494 17.64 -4.76 -8.64
C ALA A 494 18.88 -5.67 -8.58
N CYS A 495 18.67 -6.95 -8.35
CA CYS A 495 19.69 -8.00 -8.35
C CYS A 495 19.37 -9.04 -9.44
N PHE A 496 20.38 -9.41 -10.23
CA PHE A 496 20.22 -10.31 -11.36
C PHE A 496 21.49 -11.12 -11.63
N TYR A 497 21.34 -12.19 -12.40
CA TYR A 497 22.43 -12.88 -13.06
C TYR A 497 22.28 -12.73 -14.58
N VAL A 498 23.37 -12.43 -15.31
CA VAL A 498 23.33 -12.17 -16.75
C VAL A 498 24.50 -12.81 -17.51
N GLN A 499 24.27 -13.11 -18.79
CA GLN A 499 25.34 -13.44 -19.75
C GLN A 499 25.67 -12.23 -20.62
N PHE A 500 26.94 -12.08 -20.99
CA PHE A 500 27.37 -11.08 -21.97
C PHE A 500 27.10 -11.54 -23.41
N PRO A 501 26.83 -10.59 -24.33
CA PRO A 501 26.57 -9.17 -24.07
C PRO A 501 25.15 -8.93 -23.52
N PHE A 502 24.97 -7.85 -22.75
CA PHE A 502 23.66 -7.36 -22.32
C PHE A 502 23.61 -5.82 -22.31
N GLU A 503 22.41 -5.25 -22.34
CA GLU A 503 22.16 -3.83 -22.14
C GLU A 503 21.30 -3.63 -20.89
N ILE A 504 21.55 -2.55 -20.16
CA ILE A 504 20.77 -2.13 -18.99
C ILE A 504 20.51 -0.62 -19.06
N ASN A 505 19.28 -0.20 -18.72
CA ASN A 505 18.88 1.21 -18.76
C ASN A 505 19.44 2.02 -17.59
N ILE A 506 19.61 1.41 -16.41
CA ILE A 506 20.16 2.07 -15.23
C ILE A 506 21.67 2.18 -15.37
N LYS A 507 22.19 3.39 -15.16
CA LYS A 507 23.63 3.72 -15.21
C LYS A 507 24.10 4.16 -13.82
N PRO A 508 25.40 4.01 -13.49
CA PRO A 508 25.98 4.57 -12.28
C PRO A 508 25.58 6.03 -12.04
N ASP A 509 24.95 6.31 -10.91
CA ASP A 509 24.45 7.64 -10.53
C ASP A 509 25.28 8.23 -9.39
N ILE A 510 26.44 8.82 -9.76
CA ILE A 510 27.36 9.43 -8.80
C ILE A 510 26.69 10.59 -8.05
N GLU A 511 25.87 11.38 -8.74
CA GLU A 511 25.17 12.50 -8.10
C GLU A 511 24.18 11.98 -7.06
N GLY A 512 23.38 10.98 -7.40
CA GLY A 512 22.39 10.37 -6.50
C GLY A 512 23.00 9.80 -5.21
N VAL A 513 24.17 9.16 -5.28
CA VAL A 513 24.84 8.65 -4.06
C VAL A 513 25.52 9.74 -3.23
N GLN A 514 25.74 10.92 -3.82
CA GLN A 514 26.27 12.10 -3.14
C GLN A 514 25.18 13.00 -2.53
N ARG A 515 23.93 12.89 -3.01
CA ARG A 515 22.79 13.63 -2.46
C ARG A 515 22.62 13.32 -0.98
N ARG A 516 22.21 14.34 -0.23
CA ARG A 516 21.96 14.23 1.20
C ARG A 516 20.82 13.24 1.44
N VAL A 517 21.05 12.25 2.29
CA VAL A 517 19.99 11.32 2.69
C VAL A 517 19.04 11.97 3.69
N ALA A 518 17.74 11.68 3.54
CA ALA A 518 16.71 12.16 4.45
C ALA A 518 16.56 11.20 5.64
N THR A 519 16.80 11.70 6.86
CA THR A 519 16.63 10.92 8.10
C THR A 519 15.50 11.44 8.99
N ALA A 520 14.96 12.62 8.67
CA ALA A 520 13.84 13.24 9.35
C ALA A 520 13.14 14.23 8.42
N LYS A 521 11.91 14.64 8.74
CA LYS A 521 11.14 15.57 7.90
C LYS A 521 11.88 16.90 7.68
N GLU A 522 12.62 17.35 8.69
CA GLU A 522 13.34 18.63 8.70
C GLU A 522 14.55 18.64 7.75
N ASN A 523 15.05 17.47 7.35
CA ASN A 523 16.19 17.37 6.45
C ASN A 523 15.85 16.82 5.07
N PHE A 524 14.57 16.58 4.79
CA PHE A 524 14.09 16.18 3.48
C PHE A 524 14.15 17.35 2.49
N TYR A 525 13.65 18.53 2.87
CA TYR A 525 13.61 19.68 1.96
C TYR A 525 14.94 20.42 1.86
N GLU A 526 15.31 20.77 0.63
CA GLU A 526 16.29 21.82 0.35
C GLU A 526 15.57 23.18 0.27
N GLU A 527 16.25 24.28 0.65
CA GLU A 527 15.67 25.64 0.84
C GLU A 527 14.89 26.19 -0.37
N ASP A 528 15.03 25.60 -1.57
CA ASP A 528 14.36 26.00 -2.82
C ASP A 528 13.63 24.85 -3.55
N SER A 529 13.33 23.72 -2.87
CA SER A 529 12.78 22.54 -3.56
C SER A 529 11.29 22.69 -3.96
N LEU A 530 10.95 22.29 -5.20
CA LEU A 530 9.56 22.15 -5.68
C LEU A 530 8.70 21.27 -4.77
N CYS A 531 9.31 20.33 -4.06
CA CYS A 531 8.62 19.47 -3.09
C CYS A 531 8.21 20.20 -1.81
N PHE A 532 8.99 21.17 -1.35
CA PHE A 532 8.56 22.06 -0.27
C PHE A 532 7.29 22.81 -0.67
N SER A 533 7.19 23.22 -1.93
CA SER A 533 5.97 23.87 -2.43
C SER A 533 4.76 22.93 -2.48
N ILE A 534 4.92 21.61 -2.70
CA ILE A 534 3.79 20.68 -2.74
C ILE A 534 3.13 20.51 -1.36
N GLU A 535 3.91 20.40 -0.28
CA GLU A 535 3.34 20.33 1.08
C GLU A 535 2.94 21.70 1.64
N THR A 536 3.55 22.80 1.17
CA THR A 536 3.28 24.15 1.67
C THR A 536 2.26 24.94 0.81
N TYR A 537 1.98 24.50 -0.42
CA TYR A 537 0.93 25.05 -1.32
C TYR A 537 -0.28 24.12 -1.50
N ALA A 538 -0.28 22.92 -0.92
CA ALA A 538 -1.50 22.13 -0.76
C ALA A 538 -2.36 22.79 0.34
N ARG A 539 -3.43 23.52 0.06
CA ARG A 539 -4.25 23.48 -1.14
C ARG A 539 -4.81 24.86 -1.48
N LYS A 540 -4.39 25.41 -2.62
CA LYS A 540 -5.20 26.41 -3.32
C LYS A 540 -6.18 25.72 -4.24
N GLY A 541 -7.44 25.74 -3.86
CA GLY A 541 -8.54 25.20 -4.66
C GLY A 541 -9.73 26.14 -4.60
N THR A 542 -10.58 26.06 -5.61
CA THR A 542 -11.90 26.69 -5.59
C THR A 542 -12.93 25.58 -5.71
N VAL A 543 -13.83 25.50 -4.73
CA VAL A 543 -14.94 24.52 -4.71
C VAL A 543 -16.27 25.24 -4.77
N LYS A 544 -17.24 24.69 -5.52
CA LYS A 544 -18.62 25.18 -5.51
C LYS A 544 -19.43 24.51 -4.41
N VAL A 545 -19.78 25.27 -3.39
CA VAL A 545 -20.55 24.81 -2.22
C VAL A 545 -21.99 25.29 -2.36
N ALA A 546 -22.95 24.40 -2.10
CA ALA A 546 -24.34 24.76 -1.89
C ALA A 546 -24.69 24.79 -0.40
N ILE A 547 -25.18 25.93 0.09
CA ILE A 547 -25.95 25.99 1.33
C ILE A 547 -27.37 25.51 0.99
N ALA A 548 -27.83 24.45 1.64
CA ALA A 548 -29.19 23.95 1.51
C ALA A 548 -30.03 24.36 2.72
N GLN A 549 -30.52 25.60 2.71
CA GLN A 549 -31.46 26.10 3.71
C GLN A 549 -32.86 25.56 3.39
N ILE A 550 -33.32 24.60 4.19
CA ILE A 550 -34.54 23.83 3.91
C ILE A 550 -35.52 23.83 5.07
N PHE A 551 -36.78 23.57 4.75
CA PHE A 551 -37.77 23.19 5.74
C PHE A 551 -37.50 21.75 6.23
N CYS A 552 -37.52 21.55 7.54
CA CYS A 552 -37.60 20.24 8.18
C CYS A 552 -38.89 20.21 8.99
N LEU A 553 -39.83 19.34 8.62
CA LEU A 553 -41.06 19.17 9.39
C LEU A 553 -40.83 18.12 10.47
N ASP A 554 -41.08 18.47 11.73
CA ASP A 554 -40.74 17.58 12.86
C ASP A 554 -41.40 16.21 12.72
N GLY A 555 -40.57 15.17 12.67
CA GLY A 555 -41.02 13.79 12.55
C GLY A 555 -41.51 13.36 11.16
N ASP A 556 -41.53 14.22 10.13
CA ASP A 556 -41.85 13.83 8.74
C ASP A 556 -40.62 13.27 8.02
N ARG A 557 -40.06 12.16 8.53
CA ARG A 557 -38.85 11.53 7.97
C ARG A 557 -38.92 11.39 6.44
N SER A 558 -40.00 10.81 5.93
CA SER A 558 -40.16 10.55 4.50
C SER A 558 -40.22 11.83 3.68
N GLY A 559 -40.98 12.83 4.13
CA GLY A 559 -41.06 14.10 3.40
C GLY A 559 -39.76 14.89 3.50
N ASN A 560 -39.05 14.84 4.63
CA ASN A 560 -37.76 15.51 4.81
C ASN A 560 -36.68 14.89 3.92
N ILE A 561 -36.64 13.56 3.77
CA ILE A 561 -35.76 12.90 2.79
C ILE A 561 -36.05 13.40 1.35
N VAL A 562 -37.32 13.53 0.98
CA VAL A 562 -37.69 14.08 -0.34
C VAL A 562 -37.25 15.54 -0.49
N ARG A 563 -37.34 16.36 0.57
CA ARG A 563 -36.86 17.75 0.56
C ARG A 563 -35.34 17.81 0.40
N ILE A 564 -34.61 16.94 1.08
CA ILE A 564 -33.15 16.78 0.95
C ILE A 564 -32.79 16.41 -0.49
N GLU A 565 -33.43 15.40 -1.08
CA GLU A 565 -33.15 14.99 -2.47
C GLU A 565 -33.46 16.13 -3.46
N ASN A 566 -34.58 16.84 -3.29
CA ASN A 566 -34.91 17.99 -4.15
C ASN A 566 -33.88 19.13 -4.03
N ALA A 567 -33.36 19.38 -2.82
CA ALA A 567 -32.30 20.35 -2.60
C ALA A 567 -30.98 19.93 -3.26
N ILE A 568 -30.64 18.63 -3.23
CA ILE A 568 -29.47 18.08 -3.94
C ILE A 568 -29.61 18.31 -5.44
N ILE A 569 -30.76 17.97 -6.03
CA ILE A 569 -31.02 18.16 -7.46
C ILE A 569 -30.82 19.63 -7.85
N GLU A 570 -31.45 20.56 -7.12
CA GLU A 570 -31.35 22.00 -7.38
C GLU A 570 -29.91 22.52 -7.24
N ALA A 571 -29.16 22.03 -6.24
CA ALA A 571 -27.78 22.41 -6.02
C ALA A 571 -26.87 21.98 -7.19
N ILE A 572 -27.07 20.76 -7.70
CA ILE A 572 -26.28 20.22 -8.81
C ILE A 572 -26.62 20.90 -10.14
N GLU A 573 -27.89 21.25 -10.37
CA GLU A 573 -28.28 22.07 -11.53
C GLU A 573 -27.54 23.42 -11.55
N LYS A 574 -27.22 23.96 -10.36
CA LYS A 574 -26.40 25.17 -10.16
C LYS A 574 -24.89 24.89 -10.12
N GLY A 575 -24.47 23.63 -10.30
CA GLY A 575 -23.06 23.22 -10.40
C GLY A 575 -22.34 23.04 -9.06
N ALA A 576 -23.06 22.77 -7.97
CA ALA A 576 -22.46 22.47 -6.68
C ALA A 576 -21.72 21.13 -6.69
N GLU A 577 -20.57 21.09 -6.03
CA GLU A 577 -19.77 19.88 -5.82
C GLU A 577 -20.01 19.26 -4.44
N ILE A 578 -20.52 20.05 -3.51
CA ILE A 578 -20.92 19.65 -2.17
C ILE A 578 -22.18 20.41 -1.75
N VAL A 579 -23.09 19.71 -1.07
CA VAL A 579 -24.31 20.29 -0.48
C VAL A 579 -24.23 20.20 1.04
N ALA A 580 -24.27 21.35 1.71
CA ALA A 580 -24.26 21.48 3.17
C ALA A 580 -25.68 21.69 3.69
N PHE A 581 -26.13 20.79 4.56
CA PHE A 581 -27.46 20.75 5.15
C PHE A 581 -27.44 21.12 6.65
N PRO A 582 -28.58 21.55 7.21
CA PRO A 582 -28.70 21.96 8.61
C PRO A 582 -28.65 20.81 9.64
N GLU A 583 -28.70 21.19 10.92
CA GLU A 583 -28.75 20.29 12.08
C GLU A 583 -30.08 19.51 12.12
N SER A 584 -30.05 18.24 12.55
CA SER A 584 -31.22 17.35 12.66
C SER A 584 -32.20 17.40 11.47
N SER A 585 -31.69 17.36 10.23
CA SER A 585 -32.45 17.57 8.99
C SER A 585 -33.46 16.46 8.64
N ILE A 586 -33.53 15.38 9.41
CA ILE A 586 -34.44 14.25 9.16
C ILE A 586 -35.65 14.26 10.10
N LEU A 587 -35.41 14.39 11.41
CA LEU A 587 -36.45 14.31 12.43
C LEU A 587 -36.84 15.66 13.03
N GLY A 588 -36.07 16.72 12.79
CA GLY A 588 -36.26 18.03 13.38
C GLY A 588 -35.38 18.22 14.61
N TRP A 589 -34.88 19.45 14.79
CA TRP A 589 -33.99 19.79 15.89
C TRP A 589 -34.76 19.82 17.21
N VAL A 590 -34.13 19.32 18.29
CA VAL A 590 -34.70 19.17 19.65
C VAL A 590 -36.06 18.45 19.70
N ASN A 591 -36.28 17.51 18.77
CA ASN A 591 -37.47 16.67 18.74
C ASN A 591 -37.33 15.44 19.66
N PRO A 592 -38.11 15.33 20.77
CA PRO A 592 -38.00 14.20 21.70
C PRO A 592 -38.32 12.83 21.08
N ASP A 593 -39.08 12.79 19.98
CA ASP A 593 -39.39 11.54 19.29
C ASP A 593 -38.13 10.88 18.71
N ALA A 594 -37.04 11.63 18.51
CA ALA A 594 -35.76 11.10 18.06
C ALA A 594 -35.24 9.96 18.96
N HIS A 595 -35.52 10.01 20.26
CA HIS A 595 -35.17 8.92 21.20
C HIS A 595 -35.77 7.57 20.82
N THR A 596 -36.90 7.55 20.11
CA THR A 596 -37.55 6.31 19.67
C THR A 596 -37.40 6.06 18.18
N ARG A 597 -37.18 7.12 17.39
CA ARG A 597 -37.25 7.06 15.94
C ARG A 597 -35.89 7.09 15.25
N ALA A 598 -34.87 7.72 15.83
CA ALA A 598 -33.55 7.84 15.21
C ALA A 598 -32.89 6.47 14.98
N PHE A 599 -32.09 6.38 13.93
CA PHE A 599 -31.32 5.18 13.59
C PHE A 599 -29.84 5.36 13.94
N SER A 600 -29.10 4.25 13.97
CA SER A 600 -27.64 4.27 14.10
C SER A 600 -26.98 4.87 12.86
N ILE A 601 -25.72 5.29 13.00
CA ILE A 601 -24.86 5.67 11.88
C ILE A 601 -23.60 4.80 11.93
N PRO A 602 -23.38 3.91 10.94
CA PRO A 602 -24.23 3.66 9.77
C PRO A 602 -25.58 3.01 10.13
N GLY A 603 -26.57 3.20 9.24
CA GLY A 603 -27.94 2.73 9.40
C GLY A 603 -28.89 3.40 8.39
N PRO A 604 -30.19 3.03 8.37
CA PRO A 604 -31.09 3.29 7.24
C PRO A 604 -31.14 4.73 6.73
N ASP A 605 -31.16 5.72 7.63
CA ASP A 605 -31.20 7.13 7.25
C ASP A 605 -29.85 7.57 6.59
N SER A 606 -28.71 7.18 7.16
CA SER A 606 -27.38 7.48 6.60
C SER A 606 -27.06 6.69 5.32
N GLU A 607 -27.52 5.44 5.21
CA GLU A 607 -27.39 4.63 3.99
C GLU A 607 -28.18 5.23 2.82
N HIS A 608 -29.37 5.77 3.09
CA HIS A 608 -30.15 6.49 2.08
C HIS A 608 -29.40 7.73 1.58
N LEU A 609 -28.81 8.50 2.50
CA LEU A 609 -28.01 9.68 2.15
C LEU A 609 -26.76 9.30 1.33
N CYS A 610 -26.09 8.20 1.69
CA CYS A 610 -25.00 7.62 0.90
C CYS A 610 -25.44 7.26 -0.53
N ALA A 611 -26.62 6.65 -0.67
CA ALA A 611 -27.18 6.31 -1.97
C ALA A 611 -27.48 7.55 -2.81
N LEU A 612 -27.98 8.64 -2.19
CA LEU A 612 -28.20 9.92 -2.88
C LEU A 612 -26.88 10.55 -3.32
N ALA A 613 -25.86 10.61 -2.46
CA ALA A 613 -24.54 11.14 -2.79
C ALA A 613 -23.92 10.42 -4.01
N LYS A 614 -23.95 9.08 -3.99
CA LYS A 614 -23.48 8.23 -5.09
C LYS A 614 -24.29 8.41 -6.37
N LYS A 615 -25.63 8.43 -6.25
CA LYS A 615 -26.56 8.58 -7.40
C LYS A 615 -26.30 9.89 -8.14
N TYR A 616 -26.07 10.95 -7.39
CA TYR A 616 -25.96 12.31 -7.93
C TYR A 616 -24.52 12.80 -8.09
N LYS A 617 -23.53 11.98 -7.71
CA LYS A 617 -22.09 12.30 -7.82
C LYS A 617 -21.74 13.64 -7.16
N VAL A 618 -22.23 13.83 -5.94
CA VAL A 618 -22.02 15.05 -5.15
C VAL A 618 -21.65 14.69 -3.71
N PHE A 619 -20.82 15.51 -3.09
CA PHE A 619 -20.58 15.41 -1.65
C PHE A 619 -21.79 15.90 -0.87
N ILE A 620 -22.05 15.31 0.30
CA ILE A 620 -23.13 15.73 1.21
C ILE A 620 -22.56 15.92 2.60
N SER A 621 -22.82 17.08 3.22
CA SER A 621 -22.64 17.28 4.66
C SER A 621 -24.00 17.55 5.30
N ILE A 622 -24.39 16.76 6.31
CA ILE A 622 -25.75 16.84 6.87
C ILE A 622 -25.78 16.47 8.36
N GLY A 623 -26.54 17.25 9.13
CA GLY A 623 -26.87 16.96 10.53
C GLY A 623 -28.09 16.04 10.66
N LEU A 624 -28.03 15.08 11.57
CA LEU A 624 -29.08 14.11 11.87
C LEU A 624 -28.94 13.52 13.27
N ASP A 625 -30.07 13.10 13.84
CA ASP A 625 -30.10 12.40 15.12
C ASP A 625 -29.62 10.94 14.97
N GLU A 626 -28.65 10.53 15.79
CA GLU A 626 -28.08 9.18 15.81
C GLU A 626 -28.48 8.45 17.09
N LYS A 627 -28.97 7.22 16.95
CA LYS A 627 -29.26 6.34 18.08
C LYS A 627 -28.27 5.18 18.17
N GLU A 628 -27.60 5.06 19.32
CA GLU A 628 -26.71 3.94 19.64
C GLU A 628 -27.11 3.33 20.98
N GLY A 629 -27.78 2.16 20.93
CA GLY A 629 -28.42 1.58 22.11
C GLY A 629 -29.49 2.53 22.68
N ASP A 630 -29.37 2.86 23.97
CA ASP A 630 -30.27 3.79 24.66
C ASP A 630 -29.80 5.25 24.60
N LYS A 631 -28.69 5.53 23.91
CA LYS A 631 -28.12 6.87 23.78
C LYS A 631 -28.56 7.52 22.48
N LEU A 632 -28.97 8.77 22.57
CA LEU A 632 -29.23 9.65 21.42
C LEU A 632 -28.10 10.65 21.29
N PHE A 633 -27.56 10.83 20.09
CA PHE A 633 -26.51 11.81 19.76
C PHE A 633 -27.01 12.75 18.68
N ASP A 634 -26.63 14.03 18.79
CA ASP A 634 -26.72 14.98 17.69
C ASP A 634 -25.45 14.85 16.86
N SER A 635 -25.60 14.43 15.60
CA SER A 635 -24.48 14.04 14.74
C SER A 635 -24.50 14.75 13.40
N ALA A 636 -23.33 14.90 12.80
CA ALA A 636 -23.17 15.35 11.43
C ALA A 636 -22.25 14.40 10.69
N ILE A 637 -22.60 14.10 9.44
CA ILE A 637 -21.80 13.25 8.56
C ILE A 637 -21.34 14.01 7.33
N LEU A 638 -20.15 13.67 6.85
CA LEU A 638 -19.63 14.05 5.54
C LEU A 638 -19.55 12.80 4.67
N ILE A 639 -20.18 12.86 3.50
CA ILE A 639 -20.28 11.76 2.54
C ILE A 639 -19.65 12.20 1.22
N ASP A 640 -18.84 11.33 0.61
CA ASP A 640 -18.27 11.57 -0.73
C ASP A 640 -19.25 11.27 -1.87
N ASP A 641 -18.84 11.62 -3.10
CA ASP A 641 -19.59 11.38 -4.33
C ASP A 641 -19.60 9.91 -4.80
N GLU A 642 -18.94 9.01 -4.07
CA GLU A 642 -19.02 7.56 -4.23
C GLU A 642 -19.97 6.90 -3.20
N GLY A 643 -20.49 7.67 -2.24
CA GLY A 643 -21.43 7.24 -1.22
C GLY A 643 -20.78 6.73 0.06
N SER A 644 -19.50 7.03 0.31
CA SER A 644 -18.79 6.64 1.53
C SER A 644 -18.90 7.73 2.60
N ILE A 645 -19.22 7.35 3.84
CA ILE A 645 -19.16 8.27 4.99
C ILE A 645 -17.69 8.48 5.34
N LEU A 646 -17.17 9.68 5.04
CA LEU A 646 -15.79 10.06 5.29
C LEU A 646 -15.55 10.50 6.74
N LEU A 647 -16.53 11.18 7.32
CA LEU A 647 -16.41 11.75 8.67
C LEU A 647 -17.76 11.69 9.37
N LYS A 648 -17.75 11.32 10.65
CA LYS A 648 -18.91 11.39 11.55
C LYS A 648 -18.52 12.17 12.80
N HIS A 649 -19.15 13.32 13.00
CA HIS A 649 -18.96 14.16 14.18
C HIS A 649 -20.17 14.04 15.09
N ARG A 650 -19.94 13.82 16.39
CA ARG A 650 -20.98 13.86 17.44
C ARG A 650 -20.78 15.14 18.24
N LYS A 651 -21.83 15.95 18.38
CA LYS A 651 -21.78 17.25 19.06
C LYS A 651 -21.23 17.10 20.48
N ILE A 652 -20.30 17.96 20.85
CA ILE A 652 -19.64 17.93 22.15
C ILE A 652 -20.35 18.88 23.11
N ASN A 653 -20.69 20.08 22.65
CA ASN A 653 -21.48 21.05 23.40
C ASN A 653 -22.98 20.82 23.17
N THR A 654 -23.57 19.88 23.92
CA THR A 654 -24.95 19.39 23.70
C THR A 654 -26.05 20.33 24.19
N LEU A 655 -25.75 21.30 25.06
CA LEU A 655 -26.74 22.16 25.73
C LEU A 655 -27.87 21.32 26.34
N ASP A 656 -27.53 20.59 27.42
CA ASP A 656 -28.36 19.52 28.01
C ASP A 656 -29.79 19.98 28.42
N GLU A 657 -30.01 21.29 28.57
CA GLU A 657 -31.29 21.92 28.88
C GLU A 657 -32.30 21.98 27.71
N LEU A 658 -31.87 21.74 26.47
CA LEU A 658 -32.71 21.96 25.29
C LEU A 658 -33.78 20.88 25.06
N MET A 659 -33.53 19.66 25.53
CA MET A 659 -34.42 18.51 25.33
C MET A 659 -34.31 17.54 26.52
N SER A 660 -35.43 16.88 26.86
CA SER A 660 -35.45 15.83 27.88
C SER A 660 -36.05 14.54 27.32
N PRO A 661 -35.32 13.41 27.35
CA PRO A 661 -33.90 13.26 27.76
C PRO A 661 -32.92 14.04 26.85
N PRO A 662 -31.76 14.46 27.37
CA PRO A 662 -30.78 15.22 26.59
C PRO A 662 -30.03 14.35 25.57
N TYR A 663 -29.37 15.01 24.61
CA TYR A 663 -28.37 14.37 23.76
C TYR A 663 -27.15 13.93 24.59
N THR A 664 -26.52 12.86 24.13
CA THR A 664 -25.25 12.36 24.67
C THR A 664 -24.09 13.11 24.03
N LYS A 665 -23.11 13.52 24.84
CA LYS A 665 -21.91 14.25 24.39
C LYS A 665 -21.00 13.36 23.54
N GLY A 666 -20.51 13.92 22.44
CA GLY A 666 -19.38 13.38 21.67
C GLY A 666 -18.03 13.69 22.33
N GLU A 667 -16.96 13.14 21.75
CA GLU A 667 -15.60 13.25 22.32
C GLU A 667 -14.56 13.76 21.32
N LYS A 668 -14.78 13.55 20.00
CA LYS A 668 -13.78 13.78 18.95
C LYS A 668 -14.14 15.00 18.10
N ILE A 669 -13.11 15.65 17.58
CA ILE A 669 -13.23 16.73 16.60
C ILE A 669 -12.13 16.53 15.56
N GLU A 670 -12.53 16.43 14.29
CA GLU A 670 -11.67 15.93 13.23
C GLU A 670 -11.88 16.74 11.95
N ALA A 671 -10.86 16.77 11.09
CA ALA A 671 -10.98 17.22 9.71
C ALA A 671 -10.37 16.16 8.79
N ILE A 672 -10.95 15.93 7.63
CA ILE A 672 -10.51 14.88 6.71
C ILE A 672 -10.12 15.42 5.35
N ASN A 673 -9.13 14.79 4.73
CA ASN A 673 -8.67 15.11 3.38
C ASN A 673 -9.68 14.61 2.35
N THR A 674 -10.12 15.48 1.46
CA THR A 674 -11.02 15.15 0.35
C THR A 674 -10.50 15.76 -0.96
N ARG A 675 -11.12 15.40 -2.09
CA ARG A 675 -10.86 16.08 -3.37
C ARG A 675 -11.26 17.57 -3.36
N LEU A 676 -12.06 18.00 -2.38
CA LEU A 676 -12.57 19.35 -2.19
C LEU A 676 -11.82 20.14 -1.11
N GLY A 677 -10.68 19.63 -0.64
CA GLY A 677 -9.92 20.21 0.48
C GLY A 677 -10.10 19.44 1.79
N ARG A 678 -9.51 19.97 2.87
CA ARG A 678 -9.50 19.39 4.21
C ARG A 678 -10.69 19.97 4.93
N ILE A 679 -11.74 19.17 5.03
CA ILE A 679 -13.03 19.65 5.54
C ILE A 679 -13.12 19.30 7.01
N GLY A 680 -13.25 20.32 7.84
CA GLY A 680 -13.66 20.16 9.24
C GLY A 680 -15.18 20.22 9.36
N VAL A 681 -15.75 19.45 10.29
CA VAL A 681 -17.18 19.51 10.63
C VAL A 681 -17.32 19.79 12.13
N MET A 682 -18.15 20.75 12.47
CA MET A 682 -18.59 21.05 13.85
C MET A 682 -20.11 21.13 13.87
N ILE A 683 -20.78 21.09 15.03
CA ILE A 683 -22.24 21.27 15.09
C ILE A 683 -22.59 22.42 16.02
N CYS A 684 -23.30 23.41 15.50
CA CYS A 684 -23.93 24.50 16.24
C CYS A 684 -23.14 25.00 17.45
N ALA A 685 -23.55 24.65 18.66
CA ALA A 685 -22.97 25.13 19.91
C ALA A 685 -21.50 24.71 20.14
N ASP A 686 -20.96 23.75 19.38
CA ASP A 686 -19.52 23.49 19.36
C ASP A 686 -18.73 24.76 18.95
N SER A 687 -19.32 25.62 18.10
CA SER A 687 -18.73 26.87 17.64
C SER A 687 -18.58 27.94 18.73
N PHE A 688 -19.20 27.75 19.91
CA PHE A 688 -19.14 28.71 21.02
C PHE A 688 -17.98 28.43 21.98
N GLN A 689 -17.39 27.23 21.92
CA GLN A 689 -16.38 26.79 22.87
C GLN A 689 -14.97 26.96 22.29
N GLU A 690 -14.17 27.83 22.91
CA GLU A 690 -12.82 28.15 22.46
C GLU A 690 -11.88 26.94 22.45
N ASP A 691 -12.02 26.00 23.37
CA ASP A 691 -11.21 24.78 23.40
C ASP A 691 -11.48 23.89 22.17
N LEU A 692 -12.74 23.81 21.72
CA LEU A 692 -13.12 23.11 20.51
C LEU A 692 -12.58 23.81 19.26
N LEU A 693 -12.59 25.15 19.23
CA LEU A 693 -11.97 25.91 18.14
C LEU A 693 -10.46 25.67 18.07
N ILE A 694 -9.76 25.62 19.22
CA ILE A 694 -8.33 25.28 19.28
C ILE A 694 -8.09 23.86 18.74
N ARG A 695 -8.91 22.89 19.15
CA ARG A 695 -8.79 21.50 18.69
C ARG A 695 -9.06 21.37 17.20
N MET A 696 -10.08 22.05 16.67
CA MET A 696 -10.36 22.10 15.23
C MET A 696 -9.22 22.77 14.46
N LYS A 697 -8.69 23.89 14.96
CA LYS A 697 -7.54 24.56 14.35
C LYS A 697 -6.31 23.66 14.27
N ALA A 698 -6.09 22.83 15.29
CA ALA A 698 -5.01 21.84 15.29
C ALA A 698 -5.17 20.78 14.19
N GLN A 699 -6.41 20.53 13.73
CA GLN A 699 -6.68 19.67 12.58
C GLN A 699 -6.35 20.33 11.24
N ARG A 700 -5.99 21.63 11.21
CA ARG A 700 -5.63 22.41 10.03
C ARG A 700 -6.64 22.28 8.86
N PRO A 701 -7.94 22.54 9.09
CA PRO A 701 -8.92 22.49 8.00
C PRO A 701 -8.63 23.59 6.97
N ASP A 702 -8.84 23.24 5.71
CA ASP A 702 -8.85 24.20 4.60
C ASP A 702 -10.12 25.06 4.67
N TRP A 703 -11.23 24.48 5.13
CA TRP A 703 -12.51 25.14 5.42
C TRP A 703 -13.40 24.26 6.30
N VAL A 704 -14.41 24.85 6.94
CA VAL A 704 -15.27 24.17 7.93
C VAL A 704 -16.76 24.33 7.61
N ILE A 705 -17.52 23.24 7.80
CA ILE A 705 -18.99 23.22 7.71
C ILE A 705 -19.58 23.08 9.10
N ILE A 706 -20.63 23.85 9.37
CA ILE A 706 -21.35 23.82 10.64
C ILE A 706 -22.86 23.78 10.36
N PRO A 707 -23.54 22.64 10.58
CA PRO A 707 -24.99 22.59 10.64
C PRO A 707 -25.47 23.30 11.90
N TYR A 708 -26.53 24.08 11.76
CA TYR A 708 -27.21 24.79 12.83
C TYR A 708 -28.71 24.44 12.85
N GLY A 709 -29.27 24.41 14.05
CA GLY A 709 -30.68 24.59 14.37
C GLY A 709 -30.82 25.87 15.20
N TRP A 710 -30.80 27.03 14.53
CA TRP A 710 -30.75 28.36 15.14
C TRP A 710 -32.16 28.97 15.19
N ALA A 711 -32.77 29.01 16.38
CA ALA A 711 -34.17 29.41 16.54
C ALA A 711 -34.36 30.53 17.57
N ALA A 712 -35.35 31.40 17.31
CA ALA A 712 -35.80 32.46 18.22
C ALA A 712 -37.30 32.73 18.06
N ASN A 713 -37.85 33.68 18.83
CA ASN A 713 -39.23 34.11 18.62
C ASN A 713 -39.35 34.77 17.25
N GLU A 714 -40.52 34.65 16.63
CA GLU A 714 -40.79 35.25 15.31
C GLU A 714 -40.46 36.75 15.26
N THR A 715 -40.71 37.49 16.35
CA THR A 715 -40.46 38.93 16.45
C THR A 715 -38.97 39.32 16.48
N ASP A 716 -38.09 38.38 16.78
CA ASP A 716 -36.64 38.61 16.86
C ASP A 716 -35.98 38.54 15.47
N TRP A 717 -36.67 37.99 14.48
CA TRP A 717 -36.23 37.95 13.09
C TRP A 717 -36.57 39.25 12.32
N PRO A 718 -35.70 39.75 11.43
CA PRO A 718 -34.46 39.14 10.93
C PRO A 718 -33.19 39.58 11.72
N VAL A 719 -33.35 40.16 12.91
CA VAL A 719 -32.20 40.69 13.68
C VAL A 719 -31.35 39.54 14.23
N HIS A 720 -32.00 38.45 14.68
CA HIS A 720 -31.33 37.29 15.25
C HIS A 720 -30.34 36.60 14.28
N GLY A 721 -30.60 36.59 12.97
CA GLY A 721 -29.64 36.06 11.99
C GLY A 721 -28.31 36.81 11.93
N LYS A 722 -28.26 38.07 12.41
CA LYS A 722 -26.99 38.80 12.57
C LYS A 722 -26.10 38.21 13.66
N GLU A 723 -26.68 37.48 14.62
CA GLU A 723 -25.93 36.78 15.67
C GLU A 723 -25.27 35.52 15.10
N LEU A 724 -25.99 34.75 14.28
CA LEU A 724 -25.42 33.62 13.54
C LEU A 724 -24.23 34.07 12.66
N LEU A 725 -24.38 35.18 11.93
CA LEU A 725 -23.26 35.77 11.17
C LEU A 725 -22.05 36.07 12.06
N ARG A 726 -22.25 36.69 13.24
CA ARG A 726 -21.13 37.01 14.15
C ARG A 726 -20.43 35.75 14.66
N VAL A 727 -21.19 34.69 14.97
CA VAL A 727 -20.64 33.40 15.38
C VAL A 727 -19.79 32.81 14.26
N VAL A 728 -20.32 32.72 13.04
CA VAL A 728 -19.60 32.16 11.88
C VAL A 728 -18.35 32.98 11.56
N GLN A 729 -18.42 34.31 11.65
CA GLN A 729 -17.25 35.21 11.50
C GLN A 729 -16.19 34.99 12.60
N HIS A 730 -16.61 34.81 13.85
CA HIS A 730 -15.71 34.51 14.96
C HIS A 730 -14.96 33.21 14.72
N VAL A 731 -15.67 32.15 14.35
CA VAL A 731 -15.05 30.85 14.02
C VAL A 731 -14.05 30.99 12.88
N ALA A 732 -14.42 31.67 11.79
CA ALA A 732 -13.52 31.86 10.64
C ALA A 732 -12.24 32.60 11.05
N GLY A 733 -12.35 33.62 11.91
CA GLY A 733 -11.21 34.34 12.47
C GLY A 733 -10.34 33.45 13.37
N ALA A 734 -10.95 32.65 14.24
CA ALA A 734 -10.25 31.75 15.15
C ALA A 734 -9.46 30.66 14.40
N LEU A 735 -10.10 30.04 13.40
CA LEU A 735 -9.54 28.95 12.63
C LEU A 735 -8.63 29.42 11.48
N ASN A 736 -8.80 30.67 11.01
CA ASN A 736 -8.13 31.24 9.84
C ASN A 736 -8.42 30.48 8.53
N CYS A 737 -9.68 30.06 8.35
CA CYS A 737 -10.18 29.37 7.15
C CYS A 737 -11.64 29.78 6.87
N PRO A 738 -12.18 29.56 5.65
CA PRO A 738 -13.60 29.75 5.34
C PRO A 738 -14.51 28.88 6.20
N VAL A 739 -15.69 29.41 6.55
CA VAL A 739 -16.69 28.71 7.38
C VAL A 739 -18.07 28.86 6.75
N ILE A 740 -18.81 27.75 6.68
CA ILE A 740 -20.15 27.65 6.12
C ILE A 740 -21.11 27.20 7.22
N GLY A 741 -22.00 28.10 7.65
CA GLY A 741 -23.08 27.83 8.59
C GLY A 741 -24.41 27.64 7.86
N THR A 742 -25.04 26.47 8.02
CA THR A 742 -26.32 26.15 7.35
C THR A 742 -27.41 25.94 8.39
N ASP A 743 -28.51 26.67 8.29
CA ASP A 743 -29.63 26.66 9.23
C ASP A 743 -30.96 26.25 8.56
N LEU A 744 -31.92 25.82 9.37
CA LEU A 744 -33.28 25.46 8.96
C LEU A 744 -34.15 26.70 8.68
N VAL A 745 -35.31 26.49 8.07
CA VAL A 745 -36.39 27.49 8.00
C VAL A 745 -37.73 26.91 8.43
N GLY A 746 -38.57 27.75 9.02
CA GLY A 746 -39.93 27.39 9.44
C GLY A 746 -40.13 27.43 10.95
N GLU A 747 -41.33 27.07 11.39
CA GLU A 747 -41.69 27.01 12.82
C GLU A 747 -41.47 25.60 13.38
N ILE A 748 -40.90 25.53 14.58
CA ILE A 748 -40.79 24.29 15.36
C ILE A 748 -42.20 23.87 15.79
N SER A 749 -42.64 22.71 15.31
CA SER A 749 -43.99 22.20 15.51
C SER A 749 -44.10 21.20 16.66
N HIS A 750 -42.98 20.63 17.11
CA HIS A 750 -42.91 19.61 18.13
C HIS A 750 -41.74 19.81 19.12
N GLY A 751 -41.86 19.26 20.33
CA GLY A 751 -40.83 19.36 21.36
C GLY A 751 -40.86 20.64 22.22
N PRO A 752 -39.86 20.83 23.10
CA PRO A 752 -39.86 21.91 24.10
C PRO A 752 -39.78 23.32 23.51
N TRP A 753 -39.28 23.44 22.28
CA TRP A 753 -39.11 24.69 21.55
C TRP A 753 -40.24 24.99 20.57
N ARG A 754 -41.36 24.27 20.67
CA ARG A 754 -42.54 24.48 19.81
C ARG A 754 -42.96 25.96 19.78
N GLY A 755 -43.20 26.48 18.59
CA GLY A 755 -43.59 27.87 18.33
C GLY A 755 -42.42 28.83 18.10
N MET A 756 -41.18 28.38 18.31
CA MET A 756 -39.99 29.12 17.89
C MET A 756 -39.78 28.99 16.38
N VAL A 757 -39.10 29.95 15.79
CA VAL A 757 -38.89 30.05 14.34
C VAL A 757 -37.40 29.90 14.02
N TYR A 758 -37.08 29.00 13.10
CA TYR A 758 -35.83 29.03 12.33
C TYR A 758 -36.00 30.07 11.21
N GLY A 759 -35.21 31.13 11.28
CA GLY A 759 -35.24 32.20 10.28
C GLY A 759 -34.34 31.92 9.08
N GLY A 760 -33.54 30.86 9.12
CA GLY A 760 -32.54 30.58 8.11
C GLY A 760 -31.45 31.64 8.19
N GLN A 761 -31.34 32.46 7.13
CA GLN A 761 -30.22 33.38 6.94
C GLN A 761 -28.87 32.67 7.08
N SER A 762 -28.82 31.41 6.61
CA SER A 762 -27.60 30.60 6.50
C SER A 762 -26.49 31.41 5.86
N VAL A 763 -25.25 31.23 6.28
CA VAL A 763 -24.18 32.16 5.93
C VAL A 763 -22.85 31.47 5.72
N ALA A 764 -22.12 31.90 4.69
CA ALA A 764 -20.74 31.52 4.48
C ALA A 764 -19.83 32.74 4.50
N VAL A 765 -18.65 32.59 5.09
CA VAL A 765 -17.62 33.63 5.14
C VAL A 765 -16.27 33.06 4.71
N ASP A 766 -15.41 33.91 4.16
CA ASP A 766 -14.03 33.57 3.86
C ASP A 766 -13.14 33.58 5.11
N ARG A 767 -11.86 33.22 4.94
CA ARG A 767 -10.84 33.25 5.99
C ARG A 767 -10.61 34.62 6.65
N HIS A 768 -11.08 35.70 6.02
CA HIS A 768 -11.00 37.07 6.52
C HIS A 768 -12.34 37.53 7.12
N ALA A 769 -13.25 36.58 7.38
CA ALA A 769 -14.59 36.80 7.91
C ALA A 769 -15.48 37.69 7.01
N LYS A 770 -15.16 37.79 5.71
CA LYS A 770 -16.00 38.48 4.73
C LYS A 770 -17.08 37.53 4.22
N VAL A 771 -18.32 38.00 4.17
CA VAL A 771 -19.45 37.22 3.66
C VAL A 771 -19.25 36.83 2.20
N LEU A 772 -19.40 35.54 1.93
CA LEU A 772 -19.39 34.92 0.59
C LEU A 772 -20.82 34.69 0.09
N ALA A 773 -21.71 34.23 0.97
CA ALA A 773 -23.10 33.92 0.64
C ALA A 773 -24.01 34.10 1.87
N THR A 774 -25.29 34.38 1.63
CA THR A 774 -26.32 34.45 2.67
C THR A 774 -27.64 33.91 2.11
N GLY A 775 -28.33 33.06 2.86
CA GLY A 775 -29.67 32.57 2.55
C GLY A 775 -30.76 33.61 2.85
N GLN A 776 -31.94 33.41 2.27
CA GLN A 776 -33.08 34.30 2.47
C GLN A 776 -33.62 34.28 3.92
N ASP A 777 -34.27 35.37 4.32
CA ASP A 777 -35.02 35.45 5.58
C ASP A 777 -36.30 34.61 5.47
N ARG A 778 -36.41 33.58 6.31
CA ARG A 778 -37.61 32.75 6.49
C ARG A 778 -38.15 32.05 5.23
N ASP A 779 -37.31 31.81 4.22
CA ASP A 779 -37.69 31.06 3.03
C ASP A 779 -36.66 29.97 2.68
N LYS A 780 -37.09 28.93 1.97
CA LYS A 780 -36.20 27.88 1.45
C LYS A 780 -35.25 28.52 0.44
N ASP A 781 -33.95 28.25 0.57
CA ASP A 781 -32.97 28.74 -0.39
C ASP A 781 -31.83 27.75 -0.61
N ILE A 782 -31.41 27.60 -1.87
CA ILE A 782 -30.25 26.81 -2.27
C ILE A 782 -29.24 27.76 -2.91
N VAL A 783 -28.28 28.22 -2.10
CA VAL A 783 -27.31 29.24 -2.50
C VAL A 783 -25.99 28.56 -2.85
N VAL A 784 -25.59 28.64 -4.13
CA VAL A 784 -24.30 28.12 -4.60
C VAL A 784 -23.29 29.26 -4.73
N PHE A 785 -22.10 29.05 -4.16
CA PHE A 785 -21.01 30.02 -4.17
C PHE A 785 -19.66 29.29 -4.20
N GLU A 786 -18.61 30.05 -4.49
CA GLU A 786 -17.25 29.53 -4.55
C GLU A 786 -16.52 29.77 -3.23
N VAL A 787 -15.92 28.71 -2.69
CA VAL A 787 -14.98 28.79 -1.57
C VAL A 787 -13.59 28.61 -2.11
N THR A 788 -12.73 29.63 -1.94
CA THR A 788 -11.31 29.54 -2.22
C THR A 788 -10.56 29.34 -0.91
N TYR A 789 -9.79 28.26 -0.82
CA TYR A 789 -8.99 27.90 0.36
C TYR A 789 -7.49 28.01 0.07
#